data_AF-A0A2S2PTZ1-F1
#
_entry.id   AF-A0A2S2PTZ1-F1
#
_cell.length_a   1.000
_cell.length_b   1.000
_cell.length_c   1.000
_cell.angle_alpha   90.00
_cell.angle_beta   90.00
_cell.angle_gamma   90.00
#
_symmetry.space_group_name_H-M   'P 1'
#
loop_
_entity.id
_entity.type
_entity.pdbx_description
1 polymer ?
#
loop_
_entity_poly.entity_id
_entity_poly.type
_entity_poly.pdbx_seq_one_letter_code
_entity_poly.pdbx_strand_id
1 'polypeptide(L)'
;SRQQQQQQQQQQQQQQQQQQQQQKTAQTPYQKSQDMIATPHGQPPPYNSSKPDNPLENNIKRIKVEPQTSSNSNPPQPAFYLSSQQIQTMNVLQQNSHNLSHQQQALLQQLQNNYRMMQQHQQQLRLKQQQNSPSQQGQYQNPTVIKQFSDQSRGDSKSNDLIDGSNENQELDRELQALLSHKELTTSLAEDLLKQFGSSDELNIKNETNTTASPQEVKTIQQPATEKVVRYQDSSSLDTDYSLDLTAEEVLETAQKETGPGMWNRNVLSPNGPPPTPPEPPPQQLTREQLLPSTPSVMLENKKDAFSPRLQEFCLKNPIAVVRCLAGALKLDLGLFSTRTLVETNPDHSVEVRTQVMQSSDDNWDVKQNRRGWACISHRSHTTIAKYAQYQASSFHESIRDEKDGIPSAHTVPNSNLSDSDSKDSITMEKKRKKNINLPGVKPPAGSKMLKFGTNVDLSDEKKWRPQLQELTKLPAFARVVSAANMLSHVGHSILGMNTVQLYMKVPGSRTPGHQENNNFCSININIGPGDCEWFAAPDAYWGVINNLCEKYGLNYLHGSWWPLVEDLLAANVPLYRFLQRPGDMVWVNSGCVHWVQAVGWCNNIAWNVGPLTARQYHLAIERYEWNKLQSYKSIVPMIHLSWNLARNIKVSDQRLYDLIKMCLMCSLRQCGITLEFIKVKKIQTRFHGRGKNEASHYCHDCDVEVFNILLIREQEKKHCVYCVICAKKQSPNLEGFVCLEEYKMSELIEIYNSFVLHCHTTPVLPLSNTTLTQST
;
A
#
# COMPACT_ATOMS: atom_id res chain seq x y z
N SER A 1 -72.39 -12.51 18.89
CA SER A 1 -72.64 -12.40 17.43
C SER A 1 -71.43 -11.85 16.66
N ARG A 2 -70.97 -10.60 16.86
CA ARG A 2 -69.79 -10.05 16.14
C ARG A 2 -68.43 -10.68 16.50
N GLN A 3 -68.22 -11.14 17.72
CA GLN A 3 -66.96 -11.81 18.13
C GLN A 3 -66.79 -13.23 17.53
N GLN A 4 -67.90 -13.95 17.30
CA GLN A 4 -67.85 -15.24 16.60
C GLN A 4 -67.58 -15.09 15.10
N GLN A 5 -68.04 -14.00 14.49
CA GLN A 5 -67.75 -13.68 13.09
C GLN A 5 -66.26 -13.32 12.87
N GLN A 6 -65.62 -12.63 13.82
CA GLN A 6 -64.19 -12.33 13.74
C GLN A 6 -63.31 -13.57 13.92
N GLN A 7 -63.68 -14.51 14.80
CA GLN A 7 -62.96 -15.77 14.93
C GLN A 7 -63.13 -16.70 13.71
N GLN A 8 -64.31 -16.71 13.08
CA GLN A 8 -64.51 -17.46 11.82
C GLN A 8 -63.74 -16.85 10.64
N GLN A 9 -63.62 -15.51 10.56
CA GLN A 9 -62.80 -14.87 9.53
C GLN A 9 -61.30 -15.12 9.72
N GLN A 10 -60.80 -15.15 10.97
CA GLN A 10 -59.41 -15.50 11.23
C GLN A 10 -59.10 -16.98 10.95
N GLN A 11 -60.03 -17.90 11.23
CA GLN A 11 -59.86 -19.31 10.86
C GLN A 11 -59.94 -19.56 9.34
N GLN A 12 -60.79 -18.84 8.61
CA GLN A 12 -60.84 -18.93 7.14
C GLN A 12 -59.58 -18.34 6.48
N GLN A 13 -58.99 -17.26 7.03
CA GLN A 13 -57.71 -16.74 6.52
C GLN A 13 -56.53 -17.67 6.81
N GLN A 14 -56.50 -18.36 7.96
CA GLN A 14 -55.48 -19.36 8.23
C GLN A 14 -55.63 -20.63 7.37
N GLN A 15 -56.86 -21.08 7.06
CA GLN A 15 -57.08 -22.21 6.15
C GLN A 15 -56.76 -21.87 4.69
N GLN A 16 -57.02 -20.65 4.23
CA GLN A 16 -56.59 -20.21 2.88
C GLN A 16 -55.06 -20.09 2.75
N GLN A 17 -54.35 -19.69 3.81
CA GLN A 17 -52.89 -19.67 3.81
C GLN A 17 -52.28 -21.09 3.83
N GLN A 18 -52.91 -22.06 4.50
CA GLN A 18 -52.46 -23.46 4.47
C GLN A 18 -52.76 -24.17 3.14
N GLN A 19 -53.88 -23.86 2.47
CA GLN A 19 -54.18 -24.43 1.15
C GLN A 19 -53.31 -23.83 0.02
N GLN A 20 -52.88 -22.57 0.11
CA GLN A 20 -51.89 -22.02 -0.82
C GLN A 20 -50.47 -22.58 -0.61
N GLN A 21 -50.17 -23.15 0.57
CA GLN A 21 -48.91 -23.85 0.81
C GLN A 21 -48.90 -25.30 0.32
N GLN A 22 -50.06 -25.97 0.19
CA GLN A 22 -50.14 -27.37 -0.27
C GLN A 22 -50.31 -27.56 -1.78
N GLN A 23 -50.73 -26.54 -2.54
CA GLN A 23 -50.79 -26.64 -4.01
C GLN A 23 -49.46 -26.33 -4.74
N LYS A 24 -48.37 -26.03 -4.02
CA LYS A 24 -47.03 -25.84 -4.63
C LYS A 24 -46.12 -27.08 -4.57
N THR A 25 -46.62 -28.24 -4.13
CA THR A 25 -45.78 -29.43 -3.87
C THR A 25 -46.12 -30.65 -4.71
N ALA A 26 -46.54 -30.47 -5.97
CA ALA A 26 -46.60 -31.59 -6.91
C ALA A 26 -46.50 -31.11 -8.37
N GLN A 27 -45.32 -31.23 -8.96
CA GLN A 27 -45.00 -31.58 -10.37
C GLN A 27 -43.70 -30.91 -10.86
N THR A 28 -42.59 -31.68 -10.85
CA THR A 28 -41.49 -31.78 -11.87
C THR A 28 -40.68 -30.53 -12.31
N PRO A 29 -39.42 -30.69 -12.79
CA PRO A 29 -38.24 -31.31 -12.15
C PRO A 29 -36.98 -30.39 -12.13
N TYR A 30 -36.11 -30.62 -11.15
CA TYR A 30 -34.69 -30.22 -11.06
C TYR A 30 -34.25 -28.84 -11.62
N GLN A 31 -34.47 -27.80 -10.83
CA GLN A 31 -33.61 -26.61 -10.82
C GLN A 31 -32.88 -26.55 -9.47
N LYS A 32 -31.55 -26.69 -9.51
CA LYS A 32 -30.67 -26.52 -8.36
C LYS A 32 -30.81 -25.10 -7.83
N SER A 33 -31.18 -24.98 -6.56
CA SER A 33 -31.04 -23.79 -5.75
C SER A 33 -29.57 -23.35 -5.74
N GLN A 34 -29.31 -22.15 -6.27
CA GLN A 34 -28.14 -21.36 -5.94
C GLN A 34 -28.28 -20.94 -4.47
N ASP A 35 -27.81 -21.79 -3.58
CA ASP A 35 -27.33 -21.31 -2.29
C ASP A 35 -26.14 -20.40 -2.57
N MET A 36 -26.20 -19.20 -2.02
CA MET A 36 -25.13 -18.20 -2.08
C MET A 36 -23.87 -18.82 -1.48
N ILE A 37 -23.02 -19.35 -2.36
CA ILE A 37 -21.65 -19.70 -2.06
C ILE A 37 -20.99 -18.41 -1.58
N ALA A 38 -20.64 -18.38 -0.30
CA ALA A 38 -19.79 -17.34 0.25
C ALA A 38 -18.53 -17.27 -0.62
N THR A 39 -18.42 -16.19 -1.39
CA THR A 39 -17.24 -15.85 -2.16
C THR A 39 -16.03 -15.81 -1.22
N PRO A 40 -14.88 -16.40 -1.59
CA PRO A 40 -13.67 -16.17 -0.83
C PRO A 40 -13.27 -14.72 -1.06
N HIS A 41 -13.56 -13.86 -0.08
CA HIS A 41 -13.12 -12.48 -0.08
C HIS A 41 -11.60 -12.46 -0.27
N GLY A 42 -11.16 -11.91 -1.41
CA GLY A 42 -9.76 -11.56 -1.66
C GLY A 42 -9.39 -10.35 -0.81
N GLN A 43 -9.32 -10.54 0.51
CA GLN A 43 -8.57 -9.65 1.39
C GLN A 43 -7.09 -9.99 1.24
N PRO A 44 -6.17 -9.01 1.36
CA PRO A 44 -4.75 -9.32 1.52
C PRO A 44 -4.60 -10.31 2.68
N PRO A 45 -3.74 -11.35 2.56
CA PRO A 45 -3.59 -12.32 3.62
C PRO A 45 -3.24 -11.60 4.92
N PRO A 46 -3.82 -12.00 6.07
CA PRO A 46 -3.39 -11.47 7.36
C PRO A 46 -1.88 -11.69 7.52
N TYR A 47 -1.13 -10.61 7.71
CA TYR A 47 0.23 -10.68 8.26
C TYR A 47 0.20 -11.53 9.53
N ASN A 48 0.71 -12.75 9.44
CA ASN A 48 0.65 -13.73 10.51
C ASN A 48 1.80 -13.45 11.48
N SER A 49 1.50 -13.05 12.71
CA SER A 49 2.50 -12.91 13.77
C SER A 49 2.64 -14.23 14.54
N SER A 50 3.37 -15.20 13.99
CA SER A 50 3.78 -16.38 14.75
C SER A 50 5.00 -16.06 15.62
N LYS A 51 4.91 -16.35 16.92
CA LYS A 51 6.02 -16.26 17.88
C LYS A 51 7.14 -17.23 17.47
N PRO A 52 8.43 -16.84 17.53
CA PRO A 52 9.51 -17.81 17.51
C PRO A 52 9.65 -18.46 18.90
N ASP A 53 9.50 -19.79 18.96
CA ASP A 53 9.98 -20.59 20.08
C ASP A 53 11.50 -20.63 20.02
N ASN A 54 12.15 -20.32 21.15
CA ASN A 54 13.59 -20.19 21.27
C ASN A 54 14.13 -21.34 22.13
N PRO A 55 14.68 -22.43 21.55
CA PRO A 55 15.49 -23.37 22.30
C PRO A 55 16.94 -23.19 21.88
N LEU A 56 17.76 -22.52 22.71
CA LEU A 56 19.23 -22.63 22.77
C LEU A 56 19.78 -21.65 23.84
N GLU A 57 19.51 -21.94 25.11
CA GLU A 57 20.44 -21.60 26.18
C GLU A 57 21.20 -22.88 26.52
N ASN A 58 22.48 -22.97 26.13
CA ASN A 58 23.57 -23.44 26.97
C ASN A 58 24.86 -23.62 26.17
N ASN A 59 25.95 -23.15 26.79
CA ASN A 59 27.36 -23.27 26.40
C ASN A 59 27.84 -22.33 25.29
N ILE A 60 28.58 -21.28 25.69
CA ILE A 60 30.00 -21.10 25.32
C ILE A 60 30.67 -20.16 26.34
N LYS A 61 31.88 -20.57 26.72
CA LYS A 61 32.73 -20.00 27.76
C LYS A 61 33.39 -18.68 27.32
N ARG A 62 33.35 -17.70 28.23
CA ARG A 62 34.39 -16.69 28.57
C ARG A 62 35.59 -16.59 27.62
N ILE A 63 35.69 -15.48 26.88
CA ILE A 63 36.96 -14.80 26.58
C ILE A 63 36.75 -13.31 26.87
N LYS A 64 37.65 -12.75 27.69
CA LYS A 64 37.62 -11.40 28.25
C LYS A 64 38.54 -10.52 27.41
N VAL A 65 38.01 -9.45 26.81
CA VAL A 65 38.80 -8.35 26.23
C VAL A 65 38.15 -7.04 26.68
N GLU A 66 38.93 -6.18 27.34
CA GLU A 66 38.54 -4.88 27.87
C GLU A 66 38.28 -3.86 26.74
N PRO A 67 37.27 -2.97 26.85
CA PRO A 67 37.19 -1.77 26.03
C PRO A 67 37.75 -0.55 26.78
N GLN A 68 38.67 0.15 26.11
CA GLN A 68 39.10 1.50 26.47
C GLN A 68 37.95 2.50 26.30
N THR A 69 37.79 3.37 27.29
CA THR A 69 36.85 4.50 27.33
C THR A 69 37.38 5.68 26.52
N SER A 70 36.61 6.16 25.53
CA SER A 70 36.74 7.52 25.00
C SER A 70 35.37 8.20 24.97
N SER A 71 35.14 9.05 25.96
CA SER A 71 34.01 9.97 26.06
C SER A 71 34.27 11.20 25.20
N ASN A 72 33.42 11.47 24.21
CA ASN A 72 33.29 12.78 23.59
C ASN A 72 31.81 13.09 23.34
N SER A 73 31.17 13.73 24.32
CA SER A 73 29.85 14.34 24.20
C SER A 73 30.01 15.82 23.81
N ASN A 74 29.61 16.19 22.59
CA ASN A 74 29.38 17.59 22.24
C ASN A 74 27.99 18.02 22.76
N PRO A 75 27.84 19.19 23.41
CA PRO A 75 26.54 19.69 23.84
C PRO A 75 25.67 20.11 22.65
N PRO A 76 24.33 20.08 22.80
CA PRO A 76 23.40 20.46 21.73
C PRO A 76 23.49 21.96 21.38
N GLN A 77 23.44 22.26 20.09
CA GLN A 77 23.45 23.63 19.56
C GLN A 77 22.14 24.37 19.90
N PRO A 78 22.19 25.68 20.25
CA PRO A 78 20.98 26.46 20.55
C PRO A 78 20.01 26.59 19.36
N ALA A 79 18.69 26.64 19.62
CA ALA A 79 17.63 26.66 18.60
C ALA A 79 17.66 27.84 17.61
N PHE A 80 18.41 28.91 17.91
CA PHE A 80 18.59 30.07 17.02
C PHE A 80 19.75 29.91 16.02
N TYR A 81 20.47 28.78 16.05
CA TYR A 81 21.46 28.47 15.02
C TYR A 81 20.78 28.15 13.69
N LEU A 82 20.96 29.04 12.73
CA LEU A 82 20.62 28.81 11.33
C LEU A 82 21.46 27.69 10.71
N SER A 83 20.81 26.84 9.92
CA SER A 83 21.48 25.89 9.05
C SER A 83 22.14 26.59 7.85
N SER A 84 23.07 25.91 7.17
CA SER A 84 23.69 26.42 5.94
C SER A 84 22.64 26.77 4.86
N GLN A 85 21.53 26.03 4.81
CA GLN A 85 20.43 26.26 3.87
C GLN A 85 19.62 27.52 4.23
N GLN A 86 19.42 27.79 5.53
CA GLN A 86 18.76 29.01 6.01
C GLN A 86 19.63 30.26 5.79
N ILE A 87 20.95 30.16 5.90
CA ILE A 87 21.89 31.26 5.58
C ILE A 87 21.88 31.56 4.08
N GLN A 88 21.87 30.55 3.22
CA GLN A 88 21.72 30.75 1.77
C GLN A 88 20.38 31.40 1.42
N THR A 89 19.28 30.95 2.04
CA THR A 89 17.95 31.53 1.84
C THR A 89 17.91 32.99 2.26
N MET A 90 18.51 33.33 3.40
CA MET A 90 18.65 34.73 3.85
C MET A 90 19.44 35.58 2.84
N ASN A 91 20.56 35.08 2.32
CA ASN A 91 21.39 35.81 1.34
C ASN A 91 20.64 36.04 0.01
N VAL A 92 19.90 35.03 -0.47
CA VAL A 92 19.07 35.14 -1.70
C VAL A 92 17.94 36.16 -1.51
N LEU A 93 17.27 36.13 -0.35
CA LEU A 93 16.24 37.11 -0.02
C LEU A 93 16.81 38.53 0.16
N GLN A 94 18.02 38.68 0.72
CA GLN A 94 18.70 39.98 0.81
C GLN A 94 19.07 40.55 -0.56
N GLN A 95 19.51 39.70 -1.50
CA GLN A 95 19.88 40.13 -2.86
C GLN A 95 18.67 40.56 -3.70
N ASN A 96 17.47 40.06 -3.37
CA ASN A 96 16.24 40.34 -4.10
C ASN A 96 15.27 41.27 -3.34
N SER A 97 15.81 42.10 -2.45
CA SER A 97 15.06 42.91 -1.46
C SER A 97 13.97 43.83 -2.03
N HIS A 98 14.05 44.17 -3.31
CA HIS A 98 13.14 45.11 -3.98
C HIS A 98 11.88 44.44 -4.58
N ASN A 99 11.82 43.09 -4.64
CA ASN A 99 10.71 42.32 -5.23
C ASN A 99 10.23 41.17 -4.33
N LEU A 100 10.40 41.30 -3.01
CA LEU A 100 9.99 40.27 -2.05
C LEU A 100 8.49 40.36 -1.75
N SER A 101 7.81 39.21 -1.71
CA SER A 101 6.44 39.15 -1.17
C SER A 101 6.42 39.44 0.34
N HIS A 102 5.26 39.82 0.89
CA HIS A 102 5.13 40.11 2.33
C HIS A 102 5.53 38.92 3.22
N GLN A 103 5.28 37.68 2.75
CA GLN A 103 5.71 36.46 3.44
C GLN A 103 7.24 36.26 3.36
N GLN A 104 7.86 36.62 2.24
CA GLN A 104 9.31 36.57 2.05
C GLN A 104 10.04 37.65 2.87
N GLN A 105 9.44 38.83 3.05
CA GLN A 105 9.97 39.87 3.93
C GLN A 105 9.94 39.45 5.40
N ALA A 106 8.84 38.85 5.87
CA ALA A 106 8.74 38.32 7.23
C ALA A 106 9.76 37.18 7.49
N LEU A 107 9.92 36.27 6.52
CA LEU A 107 10.94 35.22 6.59
C LEU A 107 12.35 35.79 6.60
N LEU A 108 12.63 36.81 5.77
CA LEU A 108 13.92 37.48 5.75
C LEU A 108 14.23 38.13 7.11
N GLN A 109 13.25 38.80 7.72
CA GLN A 109 13.40 39.46 9.02
C GLN A 109 13.64 38.44 10.14
N GLN A 110 12.94 37.30 10.12
CA GLN A 110 13.16 36.20 11.06
C GLN A 110 14.56 35.58 10.90
N LEU A 111 15.01 35.33 9.67
CA LEU A 111 16.34 34.80 9.39
C LEU A 111 17.44 35.79 9.81
N GLN A 112 17.29 37.08 9.52
CA GLN A 112 18.23 38.12 9.94
C GLN A 112 18.36 38.21 11.46
N ASN A 113 17.23 38.09 12.19
CA ASN A 113 17.23 38.14 13.66
C ASN A 113 17.95 36.92 14.27
N ASN A 114 17.67 35.72 13.75
CA ASN A 114 18.35 34.49 14.17
C ASN A 114 19.84 34.50 13.82
N TYR A 115 20.21 35.05 12.66
CA TYR A 115 21.61 35.20 12.27
C TYR A 115 22.39 36.14 13.20
N ARG A 116 21.77 37.25 13.64
CA ARG A 116 22.36 38.18 14.61
C ARG A 116 22.58 37.51 15.97
N MET A 117 21.61 36.74 16.46
CA MET A 117 21.72 35.97 17.70
C MET A 117 22.82 34.91 17.62
N MET A 118 22.93 34.22 16.48
CA MET A 118 24.02 33.25 16.23
C MET A 118 25.40 33.92 16.29
N GLN A 119 25.60 35.07 15.63
CA GLN A 119 26.88 35.77 15.65
C GLN A 119 27.28 36.24 17.05
N GLN A 120 26.34 36.78 17.84
CA GLN A 120 26.60 37.19 19.23
C GLN A 120 26.99 36.00 20.11
N HIS A 121 26.32 34.85 19.95
CA HIS A 121 26.66 33.63 20.68
C HIS A 121 28.06 33.11 20.32
N GLN A 122 28.43 33.10 19.03
CA GLN A 122 29.79 32.71 18.59
C GLN A 122 30.88 33.64 19.15
N GLN A 123 30.60 34.95 19.24
CA GLN A 123 31.54 35.91 19.78
C GLN A 123 31.75 35.73 21.30
N GLN A 124 30.68 35.42 22.04
CA GLN A 124 30.77 35.04 23.47
C GLN A 124 31.56 33.75 23.69
N LEU A 125 31.42 32.76 22.82
CA LEU A 125 32.20 31.51 22.90
C LEU A 125 33.70 31.76 22.67
N ARG A 126 34.07 32.64 21.74
CA ARG A 126 35.48 33.06 21.54
C ARG A 126 36.06 33.79 22.75
N LEU A 127 35.29 34.69 23.36
CA LEU A 127 35.71 35.42 24.56
C LEU A 127 35.89 34.47 25.76
N LYS A 128 35.02 33.46 25.89
CA LYS A 128 35.16 32.40 26.92
C LYS A 128 36.35 31.47 26.68
N GLN A 129 36.72 31.20 25.42
CA GLN A 129 37.93 30.42 25.11
C GLN A 129 39.22 31.19 25.37
N GLN A 130 39.23 32.52 25.27
CA GLN A 130 40.40 33.35 25.58
C GLN A 130 40.69 33.52 27.08
N GLN A 131 39.73 33.24 27.97
CA GLN A 131 39.94 33.29 29.43
C GLN A 131 40.46 31.98 30.04
N ASN A 132 40.59 30.89 29.25
CA ASN A 132 40.98 29.56 29.73
C ASN A 132 42.29 29.02 29.11
N SER A 133 43.33 29.86 28.95
CA SER A 133 44.67 29.41 28.56
C SER A 133 45.73 29.87 29.56
N PRO A 134 46.57 28.95 30.10
CA PRO A 134 47.74 29.33 30.88
C PRO A 134 48.83 29.95 30.01
N SER A 135 49.52 30.93 30.57
CA SER A 135 50.69 31.62 30.05
C SER A 135 51.86 30.69 29.69
N GLN A 136 52.46 30.88 28.51
CA GLN A 136 53.89 30.68 28.27
C GLN A 136 54.44 31.66 27.22
N GLN A 137 55.59 32.25 27.54
CA GLN A 137 56.32 33.30 26.85
C GLN A 137 57.14 32.77 25.66
N GLY A 138 57.39 33.62 24.65
CA GLY A 138 58.51 33.44 23.70
C GLY A 138 58.42 34.20 22.37
N GLN A 139 58.96 35.43 22.36
CA GLN A 139 59.51 36.30 21.28
C GLN A 139 59.46 35.81 19.80
N TYR A 140 59.14 36.62 18.77
CA TYR A 140 59.88 37.82 18.32
C TYR A 140 59.03 38.83 17.48
N GLN A 141 59.53 40.07 17.49
CA GLN A 141 59.18 41.36 16.86
C GLN A 141 59.10 41.37 15.31
N ASN A 142 58.64 42.38 14.54
CA ASN A 142 57.68 43.51 14.59
C ASN A 142 57.68 44.13 13.13
N PRO A 143 57.14 45.33 12.79
CA PRO A 143 55.99 45.54 11.88
C PRO A 143 56.27 46.39 10.60
N THR A 144 55.24 46.78 9.81
CA THR A 144 54.89 48.19 9.41
C THR A 144 53.63 48.32 8.52
N VAL A 145 52.59 48.99 9.05
CA VAL A 145 51.70 50.09 8.57
C VAL A 145 51.53 50.40 7.06
N ILE A 146 50.28 50.68 6.60
CA ILE A 146 49.84 51.93 5.89
C ILE A 146 48.29 51.98 5.69
N LYS A 147 47.78 53.23 5.66
CA LYS A 147 46.43 53.78 5.80
C LYS A 147 45.51 53.76 4.55
N GLN A 148 44.22 53.94 4.87
CA GLN A 148 43.06 54.47 4.11
C GLN A 148 43.33 55.42 2.91
N PHE A 149 42.41 55.43 1.94
CA PHE A 149 41.73 56.64 1.43
C PHE A 149 40.36 56.31 0.79
N SER A 150 39.43 57.25 0.95
CA SER A 150 38.11 57.36 0.32
C SER A 150 38.16 58.20 -0.95
N ASP A 151 37.27 57.98 -1.93
CA ASP A 151 36.80 59.09 -2.77
C ASP A 151 35.43 58.88 -3.46
N GLN A 152 34.81 60.02 -3.75
CA GLN A 152 33.43 60.27 -4.19
C GLN A 152 33.16 60.01 -5.70
N SER A 153 31.90 59.81 -6.09
CA SER A 153 31.27 60.53 -7.24
C SER A 153 29.77 60.26 -7.40
N ARG A 154 29.10 61.30 -7.93
CA ARG A 154 27.66 61.58 -8.11
C ARG A 154 27.01 60.86 -9.31
N GLY A 155 25.67 60.81 -9.31
CA GLY A 155 24.85 60.71 -10.53
C GLY A 155 23.35 60.58 -10.27
N ASP A 156 22.61 61.67 -10.48
CA ASP A 156 21.15 61.86 -10.35
C ASP A 156 20.26 60.99 -11.26
N SER A 157 19.01 60.71 -10.84
CA SER A 157 17.79 61.09 -11.58
C SER A 157 16.50 60.82 -10.77
N LYS A 158 15.60 61.82 -10.79
CA LYS A 158 14.28 61.89 -10.11
C LYS A 158 13.16 61.27 -10.96
N SER A 159 12.10 60.78 -10.31
CA SER A 159 10.69 61.13 -10.62
C SER A 159 9.73 60.62 -9.54
N ASN A 160 8.75 61.46 -9.20
CA ASN A 160 7.66 61.25 -8.25
C ASN A 160 6.57 60.33 -8.84
N ASP A 161 5.81 59.64 -7.99
CA ASP A 161 4.35 59.86 -7.88
C ASP A 161 3.73 59.11 -6.67
N LEU A 162 2.81 59.79 -5.99
CA LEU A 162 1.99 59.34 -4.86
C LEU A 162 0.61 58.93 -5.38
N ILE A 163 0.10 57.72 -5.07
CA ILE A 163 -1.34 57.43 -4.99
C ILE A 163 -1.65 56.43 -3.85
N ASP A 164 -2.59 56.89 -3.03
CA ASP A 164 -3.46 56.32 -1.98
C ASP A 164 -3.64 54.79 -1.90
N GLY A 165 -3.47 54.24 -0.69
CA GLY A 165 -3.69 52.84 -0.32
C GLY A 165 -4.77 52.72 0.77
N SER A 166 -5.98 52.32 0.37
CA SER A 166 -7.07 52.07 1.33
C SER A 166 -8.00 50.90 0.98
N ASN A 167 -7.68 50.06 -0.01
CA ASN A 167 -8.54 48.92 -0.39
C ASN A 167 -7.93 47.50 -0.24
N GLU A 168 -6.65 47.33 0.09
CA GLU A 168 -6.04 45.98 0.20
C GLU A 168 -6.19 45.32 1.59
N ASN A 169 -6.53 46.08 2.64
CA ASN A 169 -6.66 45.54 3.99
C ASN A 169 -7.99 44.78 4.25
N GLN A 170 -9.00 44.91 3.38
CA GLN A 170 -10.28 44.20 3.56
C GLN A 170 -10.26 42.77 2.99
N GLU A 171 -9.34 42.46 2.07
CA GLU A 171 -9.25 41.15 1.43
C GLU A 171 -8.38 40.18 2.25
N LEU A 172 -7.32 40.70 2.90
CA LEU A 172 -6.47 39.95 3.83
C LEU A 172 -7.21 39.52 5.12
N ASP A 173 -8.09 40.37 5.64
CA ASP A 173 -8.93 40.02 6.80
C ASP A 173 -9.97 38.94 6.47
N ARG A 174 -10.42 38.86 5.21
CA ARG A 174 -11.32 37.80 4.73
C ARG A 174 -10.62 36.45 4.58
N GLU A 175 -9.39 36.41 4.07
CA GLU A 175 -8.62 35.16 3.96
C GLU A 175 -8.15 34.64 5.33
N LEU A 176 -7.78 35.54 6.26
CA LEU A 176 -7.45 35.16 7.62
C LEU A 176 -8.68 34.65 8.39
N GLN A 177 -9.85 35.25 8.18
CA GLN A 177 -11.13 34.72 8.67
C GLN A 177 -11.46 33.36 8.04
N ALA A 178 -11.15 33.12 6.76
CA ALA A 178 -11.39 31.83 6.12
C ALA A 178 -10.49 30.71 6.70
N LEU A 179 -9.21 30.99 6.97
CA LEU A 179 -8.27 30.03 7.58
C LEU A 179 -8.59 29.76 9.05
N LEU A 180 -9.01 30.77 9.81
CA LEU A 180 -9.51 30.60 11.17
C LEU A 180 -10.84 29.84 11.19
N SER A 181 -11.73 30.10 10.21
CA SER A 181 -12.99 29.37 10.06
C SER A 181 -12.78 27.88 9.76
N HIS A 182 -11.74 27.49 9.03
CA HIS A 182 -11.42 26.07 8.80
C HIS A 182 -10.91 25.35 10.06
N LYS A 183 -10.16 26.06 10.91
CA LYS A 183 -9.69 25.55 12.22
C LYS A 183 -10.85 25.46 13.22
N GLU A 184 -11.80 26.39 13.17
CA GLU A 184 -13.04 26.38 13.94
C GLU A 184 -14.06 25.34 13.42
N LEU A 185 -14.16 25.13 12.11
CA LEU A 185 -15.01 24.11 11.48
C LEU A 185 -14.56 22.69 11.85
N THR A 186 -13.24 22.46 11.93
CA THR A 186 -12.69 21.16 12.34
C THR A 186 -12.85 20.89 13.84
N THR A 187 -12.78 21.91 14.69
CA THR A 187 -13.11 21.79 16.12
C THR A 187 -14.61 21.64 16.35
N SER A 188 -15.46 22.41 15.66
CA SER A 188 -16.92 22.30 15.69
C SER A 188 -17.39 20.92 15.24
N LEU A 189 -16.83 20.40 14.15
CA LEU A 189 -17.16 19.06 13.63
C LEU A 189 -16.83 17.94 14.64
N ALA A 190 -15.66 18.03 15.27
CA ALA A 190 -15.25 17.02 16.23
C ALA A 190 -16.03 17.15 17.55
N GLU A 191 -16.49 18.35 17.92
CA GLU A 191 -17.48 18.54 18.98
C GLU A 191 -18.86 17.97 18.63
N ASP A 192 -19.34 18.17 17.39
CA ASP A 192 -20.64 17.68 16.95
C ASP A 192 -20.68 16.15 16.89
N LEU A 193 -19.62 15.49 16.44
CA LEU A 193 -19.49 14.03 16.49
C LEU A 193 -19.43 13.48 17.92
N LEU A 194 -18.80 14.21 18.86
CA LEU A 194 -18.78 13.83 20.27
C LEU A 194 -20.14 14.07 20.95
N LYS A 195 -20.88 15.09 20.55
CA LYS A 195 -22.24 15.40 21.06
C LYS A 195 -23.29 14.43 20.51
N GLN A 196 -23.22 14.07 19.22
CA GLN A 196 -24.21 13.21 18.56
C GLN A 196 -24.17 11.75 19.03
N PHE A 197 -23.00 11.27 19.48
CA PHE A 197 -22.82 9.89 19.97
C PHE A 197 -22.48 9.81 21.47
N GLY A 198 -22.47 10.95 22.16
CA GLY A 198 -22.25 11.09 23.60
C GLY A 198 -23.51 10.80 24.42
N SER A 199 -24.18 9.67 24.19
CA SER A 199 -25.18 9.13 25.12
C SER A 199 -24.80 7.69 25.43
N SER A 200 -24.50 7.47 26.71
CA SER A 200 -24.08 6.23 27.37
C SER A 200 -24.63 4.93 26.75
N ASP A 201 -23.72 4.09 26.23
CA ASP A 201 -23.82 2.63 26.31
C ASP A 201 -22.41 2.03 26.41
N GLU A 202 -22.20 1.24 27.46
CA GLU A 202 -20.93 0.59 27.75
C GLU A 202 -20.58 -0.49 26.70
N LEU A 203 -19.29 -0.52 26.37
CA LEU A 203 -18.66 -1.36 25.36
C LEU A 203 -18.79 -2.86 25.70
N ASN A 204 -19.61 -3.60 24.97
CA ASN A 204 -19.55 -5.07 24.93
C ASN A 204 -18.90 -5.55 23.61
N ILE A 205 -17.67 -6.06 23.74
CA ILE A 205 -16.94 -6.75 22.66
C ILE A 205 -17.31 -8.23 22.75
N LYS A 206 -18.00 -8.78 21.75
CA LYS A 206 -18.26 -10.22 21.66
C LYS A 206 -16.98 -10.92 21.21
N ASN A 207 -16.39 -11.70 22.11
CA ASN A 207 -15.46 -12.78 21.77
C ASN A 207 -16.28 -14.06 21.60
N GLU A 208 -16.16 -14.74 20.46
CA GLU A 208 -16.65 -16.12 20.33
C GLU A 208 -15.66 -17.05 21.05
N THR A 209 -16.12 -17.64 22.15
CA THR A 209 -15.40 -18.66 22.92
C THR A 209 -15.61 -20.04 22.28
N ASN A 210 -14.54 -20.64 21.77
CA ASN A 210 -14.51 -22.07 21.47
C ASN A 210 -14.46 -22.87 22.78
N THR A 211 -15.39 -23.82 22.88
CA THR A 211 -15.56 -24.77 23.98
C THR A 211 -14.34 -25.66 24.22
N THR A 212 -14.00 -25.78 25.49
CA THR A 212 -12.95 -26.62 26.08
C THR A 212 -13.26 -28.12 25.92
N ALA A 213 -12.31 -28.89 25.38
CA ALA A 213 -12.21 -30.33 25.58
C ALA A 213 -10.86 -30.64 26.25
N SER A 214 -10.91 -31.47 27.29
CA SER A 214 -9.85 -31.83 28.23
C SER A 214 -8.72 -32.70 27.62
N PRO A 215 -7.52 -32.71 28.23
CA PRO A 215 -6.30 -33.25 27.64
C PRO A 215 -6.19 -34.78 27.83
N GLN A 216 -5.85 -35.50 26.76
CA GLN A 216 -5.32 -36.86 26.84
C GLN A 216 -3.94 -36.93 26.18
N GLU A 217 -3.10 -37.78 26.76
CA GLU A 217 -1.65 -37.87 26.69
C GLU A 217 -1.05 -37.92 25.27
N VAL A 218 -0.08 -37.04 25.03
CA VAL A 218 0.78 -37.08 23.84
C VAL A 218 1.95 -38.04 24.11
N LYS A 219 1.95 -39.18 23.43
CA LYS A 219 3.15 -40.00 23.25
C LYS A 219 4.10 -39.28 22.30
N THR A 220 5.33 -39.07 22.77
CA THR A 220 6.47 -38.53 22.03
C THR A 220 6.72 -39.30 20.74
N ILE A 221 6.58 -38.64 19.59
CA ILE A 221 7.12 -39.09 18.31
C ILE A 221 8.08 -38.00 17.81
N GLN A 222 9.29 -38.43 17.49
CA GLN A 222 10.44 -37.62 17.08
C GLN A 222 10.13 -36.77 15.84
N GLN A 223 10.63 -35.53 15.86
CA GLN A 223 10.67 -34.62 14.71
C GLN A 223 11.44 -35.27 13.54
N PRO A 224 10.91 -35.29 12.31
CA PRO A 224 11.74 -35.42 11.13
C PRO A 224 12.40 -34.06 10.84
N ALA A 225 13.69 -34.12 10.54
CA ALA A 225 14.51 -33.02 10.09
C ALA A 225 13.93 -32.34 8.83
N THR A 226 14.06 -31.02 8.79
CA THR A 226 14.13 -30.16 7.58
C THR A 226 13.64 -30.83 6.29
N GLU A 227 12.34 -30.70 6.01
CA GLU A 227 11.81 -31.05 4.69
C GLU A 227 12.46 -30.16 3.64
N LYS A 228 13.18 -30.84 2.76
CA LYS A 228 13.87 -30.27 1.61
C LYS A 228 12.85 -29.52 0.76
N VAL A 229 13.16 -28.26 0.48
CA VAL A 229 12.72 -27.54 -0.72
C VAL A 229 12.64 -28.55 -1.86
N VAL A 230 11.48 -28.64 -2.51
CA VAL A 230 11.31 -29.46 -3.71
C VAL A 230 12.33 -28.95 -4.73
N ARG A 231 13.50 -29.62 -4.78
CA ARG A 231 14.49 -29.39 -5.82
C ARG A 231 13.77 -29.67 -7.13
N TYR A 232 13.74 -28.68 -8.02
CA TYR A 232 13.60 -28.93 -9.44
C TYR A 232 14.66 -29.98 -9.79
N GLN A 233 14.23 -31.24 -9.92
CA GLN A 233 15.07 -32.25 -10.51
C GLN A 233 15.05 -31.97 -11.99
N ASP A 234 16.21 -31.67 -12.57
CA ASP A 234 16.48 -31.81 -14.00
C ASP A 234 16.18 -33.26 -14.37
N SER A 235 14.93 -33.54 -14.70
CA SER A 235 14.59 -34.72 -15.47
C SER A 235 14.75 -34.34 -16.93
N SER A 236 15.76 -34.90 -17.59
CA SER A 236 15.91 -34.89 -19.03
C SER A 236 14.71 -35.60 -19.69
N SER A 237 13.56 -34.94 -19.75
CA SER A 237 12.45 -35.30 -20.63
C SER A 237 12.69 -34.61 -21.95
N LEU A 238 12.74 -35.39 -23.04
CA LEU A 238 12.79 -34.97 -24.44
C LEU A 238 12.36 -33.50 -24.63
N ASP A 239 13.31 -32.66 -25.03
CA ASP A 239 13.13 -31.23 -25.26
C ASP A 239 12.05 -31.05 -26.33
N THR A 240 10.81 -30.91 -25.88
CA THR A 240 9.67 -30.74 -26.77
C THR A 240 9.57 -29.26 -27.00
N ASP A 241 9.95 -28.82 -28.19
CA ASP A 241 10.21 -27.42 -28.49
C ASP A 241 8.89 -26.67 -28.68
N TYR A 242 8.40 -26.09 -27.59
CA TYR A 242 7.22 -25.24 -27.60
C TYR A 242 7.60 -23.87 -28.18
N SER A 243 7.24 -23.65 -29.45
CA SER A 243 7.39 -22.36 -30.13
C SER A 243 6.09 -21.55 -30.12
N LEU A 244 6.21 -20.22 -30.11
CA LEU A 244 5.07 -19.30 -30.24
C LEU A 244 4.36 -19.38 -31.60
N ASP A 245 5.01 -19.99 -32.60
CA ASP A 245 4.46 -20.19 -33.94
C ASP A 245 3.49 -21.39 -34.01
N LEU A 246 3.47 -22.24 -32.98
CA LEU A 246 2.58 -23.40 -32.95
C LEU A 246 1.12 -22.96 -32.87
N THR A 247 0.28 -23.64 -33.64
CA THR A 247 -1.18 -23.60 -33.52
C THR A 247 -1.64 -24.26 -32.22
N ALA A 248 -2.85 -23.93 -31.77
CA ALA A 248 -3.42 -24.54 -30.58
C ALA A 248 -3.51 -26.07 -30.68
N GLU A 249 -3.82 -26.59 -31.87
CA GLU A 249 -3.90 -28.00 -32.19
C GLU A 249 -2.55 -28.70 -32.01
N GLU A 250 -1.47 -28.12 -32.54
CA GLU A 250 -0.11 -28.65 -32.39
C GLU A 250 0.36 -28.63 -30.92
N VAL A 251 0.01 -27.56 -30.17
CA VAL A 251 0.27 -27.48 -28.73
C VAL A 251 -0.41 -28.63 -27.98
N LEU A 252 -1.68 -28.93 -28.30
CA LEU A 252 -2.43 -30.01 -27.66
C LEU A 252 -1.94 -31.40 -28.09
N GLU A 253 -1.58 -31.60 -29.35
CA GLU A 253 -0.99 -32.86 -29.82
C GLU A 253 0.34 -33.15 -29.11
N THR A 254 1.15 -32.11 -28.94
CA THR A 254 2.41 -32.18 -28.21
C THR A 254 2.18 -32.51 -26.73
N ALA A 255 1.24 -31.80 -26.09
CA ALA A 255 0.85 -32.02 -24.70
C ALA A 255 0.39 -33.46 -24.43
N GLN A 256 -0.36 -34.09 -25.34
CA GLN A 256 -0.85 -35.46 -25.19
C GLN A 256 0.27 -36.51 -25.17
N LYS A 257 1.42 -36.21 -25.79
CA LYS A 257 2.58 -37.10 -25.84
C LYS A 257 3.45 -36.99 -24.57
N GLU A 258 3.24 -35.96 -23.76
CA GLU A 258 4.03 -35.74 -22.56
C GLU A 258 3.71 -36.75 -21.46
N THR A 259 4.75 -37.40 -20.94
CA THR A 259 4.66 -38.36 -19.85
C THR A 259 5.81 -38.14 -18.86
N GLY A 260 5.63 -38.58 -17.61
CA GLY A 260 6.69 -38.54 -16.61
C GLY A 260 6.42 -37.61 -15.41
N PRO A 261 7.33 -37.64 -14.41
CA PRO A 261 7.21 -36.80 -13.21
C PRO A 261 7.35 -35.33 -13.57
N GLY A 262 6.59 -34.46 -12.92
CA GLY A 262 6.75 -33.00 -13.04
C GLY A 262 6.08 -32.34 -14.26
N MET A 263 5.34 -33.07 -15.10
CA MET A 263 4.68 -32.49 -16.29
C MET A 263 3.78 -31.27 -16.01
N TRP A 264 3.19 -31.20 -14.80
CA TRP A 264 2.34 -30.10 -14.33
C TRP A 264 3.08 -28.98 -13.58
N ASN A 265 4.39 -29.14 -13.34
CA ASN A 265 5.20 -28.23 -12.52
C ASN A 265 5.99 -27.21 -13.37
N ARG A 266 5.70 -27.11 -14.66
CA ARG A 266 6.33 -26.11 -15.55
C ARG A 266 5.70 -24.73 -15.32
N ASN A 267 6.53 -23.71 -15.31
CA ASN A 267 6.08 -22.33 -15.11
C ASN A 267 5.44 -21.77 -16.41
N VAL A 268 4.68 -20.68 -16.28
CA VAL A 268 4.04 -20.03 -17.45
C VAL A 268 4.90 -18.93 -18.09
N LEU A 269 6.13 -18.70 -17.61
CA LEU A 269 7.08 -17.74 -18.18
C LEU A 269 7.76 -18.31 -19.41
N SER A 270 8.17 -19.58 -19.33
CA SER A 270 8.72 -20.36 -20.42
C SER A 270 8.60 -21.85 -20.08
N PRO A 271 8.15 -22.71 -21.01
CA PRO A 271 8.01 -24.14 -20.78
C PRO A 271 9.27 -24.80 -20.22
N ASN A 272 10.45 -24.38 -20.67
CA ASN A 272 11.74 -24.97 -20.28
C ASN A 272 12.64 -23.95 -19.54
N GLY A 273 12.12 -22.78 -19.20
CA GLY A 273 12.88 -21.74 -18.49
C GLY A 273 13.05 -22.04 -17.00
N PRO A 274 14.11 -21.52 -16.37
CA PRO A 274 14.29 -21.65 -14.93
C PRO A 274 13.12 -21.00 -14.16
N PRO A 275 12.84 -21.46 -12.93
CA PRO A 275 11.91 -20.74 -12.04
C PRO A 275 12.38 -19.31 -11.80
N PRO A 276 11.46 -18.35 -11.54
CA PRO A 276 11.85 -17.00 -11.17
C PRO A 276 12.62 -17.01 -9.84
N THR A 277 13.62 -16.15 -9.74
CA THR A 277 14.43 -15.95 -8.53
C THR A 277 14.48 -14.46 -8.20
N PRO A 278 14.72 -14.09 -6.93
CA PRO A 278 15.01 -12.71 -6.59
C PRO A 278 16.18 -12.16 -7.44
N PRO A 279 16.09 -10.91 -7.93
CA PRO A 279 17.14 -10.33 -8.76
C PRO A 279 18.40 -10.11 -7.94
N GLU A 280 19.55 -10.34 -8.58
CA GLU A 280 20.84 -9.98 -8.02
C GLU A 280 20.97 -8.46 -7.82
N PRO A 281 21.75 -8.00 -6.84
CA PRO A 281 22.00 -6.58 -6.65
C PRO A 281 22.54 -5.96 -7.94
N PRO A 282 22.01 -4.80 -8.38
CA PRO A 282 22.58 -4.08 -9.52
C PRO A 282 24.09 -3.83 -9.30
N PRO A 283 24.95 -4.09 -10.31
CA PRO A 283 26.40 -4.08 -10.13
C PRO A 283 26.98 -2.67 -9.93
N GLN A 284 26.20 -1.63 -10.21
CA GLN A 284 26.62 -0.25 -10.06
C GLN A 284 26.68 0.16 -8.59
N GLN A 285 27.86 0.56 -8.12
CA GLN A 285 28.00 1.22 -6.84
C GLN A 285 27.53 2.67 -6.96
N LEU A 286 26.56 3.07 -6.12
CA LEU A 286 25.98 4.40 -6.14
C LEU A 286 26.72 5.32 -5.16
N THR A 287 26.81 6.62 -5.51
CA THR A 287 27.26 7.64 -4.55
C THR A 287 26.20 7.89 -3.48
N ARG A 288 26.56 8.58 -2.39
CA ARG A 288 25.60 8.89 -1.33
C ARG A 288 24.43 9.76 -1.82
N GLU A 289 24.68 10.66 -2.76
CA GLU A 289 23.65 11.49 -3.41
C GLU A 289 22.73 10.64 -4.28
N GLN A 290 23.28 9.68 -5.02
CA GLN A 290 22.50 8.76 -5.85
C GLN A 290 21.68 7.76 -5.04
N LEU A 291 22.10 7.45 -3.81
CA LEU A 291 21.34 6.62 -2.87
C LEU A 291 20.17 7.37 -2.22
N LEU A 292 20.16 8.70 -2.29
CA LEU A 292 19.07 9.56 -1.80
C LEU A 292 18.54 10.43 -2.94
N PRO A 293 18.02 9.81 -4.02
CA PRO A 293 17.59 10.54 -5.21
C PRO A 293 16.42 11.48 -4.88
N SER A 294 16.38 12.61 -5.60
CA SER A 294 15.20 13.47 -5.58
C SER A 294 14.00 12.74 -6.17
N THR A 295 12.85 12.88 -5.52
CA THR A 295 11.63 12.21 -5.99
C THR A 295 11.11 12.87 -7.26
N PRO A 296 10.84 12.10 -8.34
CA PRO A 296 10.18 12.60 -9.54
C PRO A 296 8.83 13.24 -9.18
N SER A 297 8.72 14.54 -9.42
CA SER A 297 7.53 15.32 -9.09
C SER A 297 7.11 16.18 -10.28
N VAL A 298 5.82 16.23 -10.56
CA VAL A 298 5.22 17.10 -11.58
C VAL A 298 4.07 17.87 -10.96
N MET A 299 3.99 19.17 -11.22
CA MET A 299 2.91 20.03 -10.74
C MET A 299 1.92 20.27 -11.85
N LEU A 300 0.64 20.07 -11.56
CA LEU A 300 -0.44 20.34 -12.51
C LEU A 300 -1.06 21.69 -12.19
N GLU A 301 -1.17 22.55 -13.20
CA GLU A 301 -1.80 23.86 -13.06
C GLU A 301 -3.27 23.82 -13.47
N ASN A 302 -3.60 22.96 -14.44
CA ASN A 302 -4.92 22.91 -15.02
C ASN A 302 -5.31 21.51 -15.51
N LYS A 303 -6.57 21.36 -15.90
CA LYS A 303 -7.11 20.09 -16.40
C LYS A 303 -6.35 19.55 -17.62
N LYS A 304 -5.83 20.38 -18.52
CA LYS A 304 -5.13 19.88 -19.73
C LYS A 304 -3.86 19.12 -19.36
N ASP A 305 -3.14 19.57 -18.33
CA ASP A 305 -1.92 18.93 -17.86
C ASP A 305 -2.20 17.50 -17.36
N ALA A 306 -3.30 17.33 -16.61
CA ALA A 306 -3.74 16.04 -16.09
C ALA A 306 -4.09 15.02 -17.18
N PHE A 307 -4.57 15.47 -18.34
CA PHE A 307 -4.96 14.63 -19.47
C PHE A 307 -3.87 14.52 -20.55
N SER A 308 -2.70 15.11 -20.32
CA SER A 308 -1.57 15.01 -21.24
C SER A 308 -1.00 13.58 -21.26
N PRO A 309 -0.78 12.97 -22.44
CA PRO A 309 -0.11 11.66 -22.54
C PRO A 309 1.28 11.66 -21.89
N ARG A 310 1.96 12.82 -21.88
CA ARG A 310 3.27 13.00 -21.24
C ARG A 310 3.24 12.71 -19.73
N LEU A 311 2.10 12.92 -19.07
CA LEU A 311 1.95 12.62 -17.64
C LEU A 311 2.01 11.11 -17.41
N GLN A 312 1.30 10.33 -18.22
CA GLN A 312 1.35 8.87 -18.14
C GLN A 312 2.76 8.35 -18.44
N GLU A 313 3.42 8.87 -19.48
CA GLU A 313 4.81 8.51 -19.79
C GLU A 313 5.77 8.85 -18.64
N PHE A 314 5.60 10.00 -18.00
CA PHE A 314 6.37 10.40 -16.83
C PHE A 314 6.17 9.42 -15.66
N CYS A 315 4.93 9.06 -15.35
CA CYS A 315 4.62 8.06 -14.33
C CYS A 315 5.26 6.69 -14.65
N LEU A 316 5.18 6.23 -15.90
CA LEU A 316 5.70 4.92 -16.31
C LEU A 316 7.24 4.84 -16.36
N LYS A 317 7.93 5.98 -16.51
CA LYS A 317 9.41 6.04 -16.55
C LYS A 317 10.06 5.97 -15.18
N ASN A 318 9.34 6.29 -14.10
CA ASN A 318 9.89 6.43 -12.76
C ASN A 318 9.38 5.33 -11.83
N PRO A 319 10.19 4.81 -10.88
CA PRO A 319 9.73 3.80 -9.92
C PRO A 319 8.56 4.29 -9.06
N ILE A 320 8.64 5.55 -8.65
CA ILE A 320 7.59 6.26 -7.93
C ILE A 320 7.56 7.71 -8.42
N ALA A 321 6.37 8.31 -8.49
CA ALA A 321 6.20 9.70 -8.90
C ALA A 321 5.10 10.38 -8.10
N VAL A 322 5.25 11.68 -7.87
CA VAL A 322 4.23 12.51 -7.22
C VAL A 322 3.65 13.51 -8.20
N VAL A 323 2.35 13.46 -8.38
CA VAL A 323 1.58 14.41 -9.18
C VAL A 323 0.94 15.41 -8.22
N ARG A 324 1.54 16.60 -8.16
CA ARG A 324 1.14 17.68 -7.26
C ARG A 324 -0.09 18.38 -7.78
N CYS A 325 -0.95 18.81 -6.85
CA CYS A 325 -2.13 19.63 -7.14
C CYS A 325 -3.16 18.95 -8.06
N LEU A 326 -3.17 17.61 -8.17
CA LEU A 326 -4.10 16.89 -9.04
C LEU A 326 -5.56 17.21 -8.70
N ALA A 327 -5.93 17.17 -7.42
CA ALA A 327 -7.29 17.44 -6.98
C ALA A 327 -7.74 18.87 -7.35
N GLY A 328 -6.86 19.86 -7.20
CA GLY A 328 -7.13 21.24 -7.60
C GLY A 328 -7.30 21.38 -9.12
N ALA A 329 -6.36 20.82 -9.89
CA ALA A 329 -6.38 20.87 -11.36
C ALA A 329 -7.64 20.23 -11.97
N LEU A 330 -8.15 19.17 -11.34
CA LEU A 330 -9.35 18.45 -11.78
C LEU A 330 -10.65 18.88 -11.08
N LYS A 331 -10.56 19.78 -10.09
CA LYS A 331 -11.67 20.16 -9.21
C LYS A 331 -12.35 18.93 -8.60
N LEU A 332 -11.54 18.05 -8.01
CA LEU A 332 -12.04 16.90 -7.25
C LEU A 332 -12.58 17.37 -5.90
N ASP A 333 -13.81 16.98 -5.58
CA ASP A 333 -14.40 17.17 -4.27
C ASP A 333 -13.90 16.09 -3.30
N LEU A 334 -12.76 16.38 -2.67
CA LEU A 334 -12.19 15.51 -1.63
C LEU A 334 -13.06 15.47 -0.37
N GLY A 335 -13.98 16.43 -0.19
CA GLY A 335 -14.93 16.46 0.94
C GLY A 335 -15.85 15.23 0.97
N LEU A 336 -16.11 14.62 -0.19
CA LEU A 336 -16.86 13.35 -0.31
C LEU A 336 -16.20 12.18 0.43
N PHE A 337 -14.89 12.24 0.66
CA PHE A 337 -14.08 11.24 1.35
C PHE A 337 -13.65 11.68 2.75
N SER A 338 -14.16 12.82 3.23
CA SER A 338 -13.92 13.27 4.59
C SER A 338 -14.53 12.28 5.61
N THR A 339 -13.90 12.16 6.77
CA THR A 339 -14.41 11.30 7.86
C THR A 339 -15.86 11.63 8.21
N ARG A 340 -16.26 12.90 8.15
CA ARG A 340 -17.65 13.33 8.35
C ARG A 340 -18.58 12.69 7.33
N THR A 341 -18.35 12.92 6.04
CA THR A 341 -19.21 12.42 4.96
C THR A 341 -19.30 10.90 4.99
N LEU A 342 -18.19 10.21 5.30
CA LEU A 342 -18.17 8.75 5.42
C LEU A 342 -19.07 8.23 6.54
N VAL A 343 -19.06 8.88 7.71
CA VAL A 343 -19.94 8.57 8.84
C VAL A 343 -21.40 8.85 8.49
N GLU A 344 -21.69 9.98 7.84
CA GLU A 344 -23.05 10.34 7.42
C GLU A 344 -23.61 9.36 6.38
N THR A 345 -22.74 8.79 5.53
CA THR A 345 -23.15 7.91 4.43
C THR A 345 -23.34 6.47 4.88
N ASN A 346 -22.36 5.87 5.58
CA ASN A 346 -22.42 4.48 6.06
C ASN A 346 -21.67 4.29 7.40
N PRO A 347 -22.28 4.63 8.54
CA PRO A 347 -21.60 4.63 9.85
C PRO A 347 -21.20 3.24 10.35
N ASP A 348 -22.00 2.21 10.04
CA ASP A 348 -21.78 0.82 10.48
C ASP A 348 -20.88 0.01 9.55
N HIS A 349 -20.36 0.63 8.47
CA HIS A 349 -19.48 -0.05 7.54
C HIS A 349 -18.20 -0.53 8.25
N SER A 350 -17.79 -1.77 7.97
CA SER A 350 -16.67 -2.43 8.65
C SER A 350 -15.34 -1.76 8.32
N VAL A 351 -14.47 -1.65 9.32
CA VAL A 351 -13.10 -1.13 9.21
C VAL A 351 -12.14 -2.14 9.80
N GLU A 352 -11.18 -2.62 9.00
CA GLU A 352 -10.03 -3.36 9.53
C GLU A 352 -9.12 -2.36 10.27
N VAL A 353 -8.69 -2.71 11.48
CA VAL A 353 -7.83 -1.86 12.31
C VAL A 353 -6.51 -2.55 12.56
N ARG A 354 -5.42 -1.82 12.30
CA ARG A 354 -4.06 -2.18 12.71
C ARG A 354 -3.67 -1.40 13.96
N THR A 355 -3.41 -2.12 15.04
CA THR A 355 -2.89 -1.54 16.29
C THR A 355 -1.37 -1.59 16.27
N GLN A 356 -0.74 -0.43 16.39
CA GLN A 356 0.68 -0.20 16.16
C GLN A 356 1.30 0.60 17.30
N VAL A 357 2.62 0.59 17.38
CA VAL A 357 3.39 1.46 18.28
C VAL A 357 3.68 2.77 17.55
N MET A 358 3.36 3.90 18.18
CA MET A 358 3.68 5.23 17.64
C MET A 358 5.19 5.46 17.68
N GLN A 359 5.79 5.75 16.52
CA GLN A 359 7.23 5.92 16.35
C GLN A 359 7.53 6.97 15.27
N SER A 360 8.70 7.61 15.35
CA SER A 360 9.23 8.45 14.28
C SER A 360 9.42 7.63 13.01
N SER A 361 9.17 8.19 11.83
CA SER A 361 9.29 7.49 10.55
C SER A 361 10.70 6.99 10.24
N ASP A 362 11.72 7.62 10.82
CA ASP A 362 13.13 7.20 10.74
C ASP A 362 13.45 5.99 11.63
N ASP A 363 12.53 5.57 12.49
CA ASP A 363 12.78 4.58 13.53
C ASP A 363 11.79 3.43 13.52
N ASN A 364 12.31 2.25 13.87
CA ASN A 364 11.50 1.11 14.24
C ASN A 364 12.21 0.31 15.33
N TRP A 365 11.63 0.38 16.52
CA TRP A 365 12.08 -0.23 17.75
C TRP A 365 11.21 -1.44 18.09
N ASP A 366 11.81 -2.43 18.73
CA ASP A 366 11.08 -3.55 19.29
C ASP A 366 10.08 -3.10 20.38
N VAL A 367 9.18 -4.01 20.78
CA VAL A 367 8.17 -3.71 21.80
C VAL A 367 8.83 -3.11 23.04
N LYS A 368 9.98 -3.64 23.47
CA LYS A 368 10.72 -3.22 24.66
C LYS A 368 11.53 -1.93 24.50
N GLN A 369 11.58 -1.35 23.30
CA GLN A 369 12.42 -0.21 22.93
C GLN A 369 13.92 -0.38 23.24
N ASN A 370 14.40 -1.62 23.24
CA ASN A 370 15.79 -1.96 23.52
C ASN A 370 16.62 -2.15 22.24
N ARG A 371 15.98 -2.49 21.11
CA ARG A 371 16.68 -2.69 19.83
C ARG A 371 15.90 -2.09 18.68
N ARG A 372 16.60 -1.34 17.81
CA ARG A 372 16.13 -1.04 16.46
C ARG A 372 16.13 -2.32 15.63
N GLY A 373 15.15 -2.48 14.76
CA GLY A 373 15.05 -3.65 13.89
C GLY A 373 14.00 -3.48 12.81
N TRP A 374 13.89 -4.49 11.94
CA TRP A 374 13.00 -4.45 10.79
C TRP A 374 11.56 -4.89 11.12
N ALA A 375 11.34 -5.63 12.20
CA ALA A 375 10.01 -6.16 12.52
C ALA A 375 9.03 -5.04 12.90
N CYS A 376 7.96 -4.86 12.13
CA CYS A 376 6.97 -3.81 12.36
C CYS A 376 5.72 -4.39 13.06
N ILE A 377 5.45 -3.93 14.28
CA ILE A 377 4.32 -4.40 15.10
C ILE A 377 3.01 -3.83 14.54
N SER A 378 2.11 -4.71 14.11
CA SER A 378 0.86 -4.31 13.45
C SER A 378 -0.25 -5.36 13.66
N HIS A 379 -0.95 -5.29 14.79
CA HIS A 379 -1.96 -6.28 15.18
C HIS A 379 -3.34 -5.98 14.57
N ARG A 380 -3.98 -6.99 13.96
CA ARG A 380 -5.29 -6.85 13.31
C ARG A 380 -6.46 -6.95 14.30
N SER A 381 -7.45 -6.10 14.11
CA SER A 381 -8.77 -6.11 14.76
C SER A 381 -9.82 -5.51 13.81
N HIS A 382 -11.08 -5.42 14.23
CA HIS A 382 -12.15 -4.83 13.41
C HIS A 382 -13.00 -3.84 14.21
N THR A 383 -13.55 -2.85 13.54
CA THR A 383 -14.49 -1.86 14.09
C THR A 383 -15.43 -1.34 12.99
N THR A 384 -16.15 -0.23 13.23
CA THR A 384 -16.98 0.44 12.22
C THR A 384 -16.46 1.85 11.90
N ILE A 385 -16.87 2.42 10.77
CA ILE A 385 -16.51 3.79 10.36
C ILE A 385 -16.82 4.79 11.48
N ALA A 386 -18.02 4.73 12.07
CA ALA A 386 -18.42 5.64 13.16
C ALA A 386 -17.51 5.54 14.39
N LYS A 387 -17.21 4.31 14.84
CA LYS A 387 -16.34 4.09 16.00
C LYS A 387 -14.89 4.51 15.73
N TYR A 388 -14.40 4.26 14.52
CA TYR A 388 -13.06 4.71 14.14
C TYR A 388 -12.98 6.24 14.01
N ALA A 389 -14.00 6.87 13.43
CA ALA A 389 -14.10 8.33 13.33
C ALA A 389 -14.06 9.01 14.70
N GLN A 390 -14.79 8.47 15.69
CA GLN A 390 -14.74 8.94 17.08
C GLN A 390 -13.31 8.84 17.65
N TYR A 391 -12.62 7.74 17.41
CA TYR A 391 -11.21 7.58 17.82
C TYR A 391 -10.29 8.60 17.13
N GLN A 392 -10.41 8.76 15.82
CA GLN A 392 -9.59 9.69 15.03
C GLN A 392 -9.78 11.14 15.53
N ALA A 393 -11.03 11.57 15.72
CA ALA A 393 -11.38 12.89 16.24
C ALA A 393 -10.90 13.09 17.70
N SER A 394 -11.10 12.09 18.56
CA SER A 394 -10.65 12.15 19.96
C SER A 394 -9.13 12.26 20.07
N SER A 395 -8.40 11.53 19.23
CA SER A 395 -6.94 11.59 19.16
C SER A 395 -6.43 12.97 18.75
N PHE A 396 -7.14 13.67 17.85
CA PHE A 396 -6.81 15.03 17.44
C PHE A 396 -7.08 16.05 18.55
N HIS A 397 -8.19 15.91 19.28
CA HIS A 397 -8.47 16.77 20.42
C HIS A 397 -7.49 16.57 21.58
N GLU A 398 -7.05 15.34 21.81
CA GLU A 398 -6.03 15.05 22.81
C GLU A 398 -4.70 15.75 22.49
N SER A 399 -4.23 15.70 21.24
CA SER A 399 -2.97 16.37 20.87
C SER A 399 -3.04 17.88 20.99
N ILE A 400 -4.18 18.51 20.68
CA ILE A 400 -4.36 19.97 20.88
C ILE A 400 -4.31 20.34 22.36
N ARG A 401 -4.86 19.49 23.24
CA ARG A 401 -4.77 19.70 24.69
C ARG A 401 -3.33 19.57 25.17
N ASP A 402 -2.64 18.52 24.75
CA ASP A 402 -1.22 18.29 25.10
C ASP A 402 -0.34 19.49 24.67
N GLU A 403 -0.58 20.08 23.51
CA GLU A 403 0.11 21.30 23.05
C GLU A 403 -0.22 22.55 23.88
N LYS A 404 -1.50 22.73 24.28
CA LYS A 404 -1.95 23.88 25.08
C LYS A 404 -1.47 23.83 26.53
N ASP A 405 -1.38 22.64 27.11
CA ASP A 405 -0.93 22.43 28.49
C ASP A 405 0.61 22.56 28.65
N GLY A 406 1.32 22.95 27.58
CA GLY A 406 2.75 23.23 27.62
C GLY A 406 3.60 22.00 27.91
N ILE A 407 3.06 20.79 27.78
CA ILE A 407 3.83 19.55 27.77
C ILE A 407 4.50 19.50 26.39
N PRO A 408 5.82 19.74 26.28
CA PRO A 408 6.46 19.72 24.98
C PRO A 408 6.35 18.31 24.42
N SER A 409 5.71 18.18 23.26
CA SER A 409 5.76 16.97 22.45
C SER A 409 7.18 16.84 21.90
N ALA A 410 8.09 16.32 22.72
CA ALA A 410 9.47 16.03 22.35
C ALA A 410 9.98 14.83 23.14
N HIS A 411 10.26 13.76 22.40
CA HIS A 411 11.31 12.77 22.67
C HIS A 411 12.25 13.13 23.83
N THR A 412 11.89 12.78 25.06
CA THR A 412 12.81 12.71 26.19
C THR A 412 12.34 11.63 27.15
N VAL A 413 13.26 10.72 27.42
CA VAL A 413 13.10 9.58 28.33
C VAL A 413 12.84 10.13 29.75
N PRO A 414 11.80 9.69 30.48
CA PRO A 414 11.60 10.15 31.85
C PRO A 414 12.58 9.41 32.75
N ASN A 415 13.67 10.08 33.13
CA ASN A 415 14.52 9.60 34.21
C ASN A 415 13.87 10.01 35.54
N SER A 416 13.42 9.02 36.28
CA SER A 416 12.90 9.14 37.64
C SER A 416 14.00 9.56 38.62
N ASN A 417 13.66 10.48 39.53
CA ASN A 417 14.01 10.58 40.98
C ASN A 417 14.11 12.07 41.38
N LEU A 418 13.67 12.59 42.52
CA LEU A 418 12.97 12.15 43.74
C LEU A 418 12.67 13.44 44.57
N SER A 419 11.80 13.32 45.58
CA SER A 419 11.54 14.24 46.73
C SER A 419 10.42 15.29 46.51
N ASP A 420 9.20 15.19 47.04
CA ASP A 420 8.65 14.86 48.38
C ASP A 420 8.66 16.06 49.36
N SER A 421 7.49 16.65 49.62
CA SER A 421 6.89 16.83 50.97
C SER A 421 5.71 17.83 51.01
N ASP A 422 4.52 17.27 51.28
CA ASP A 422 3.36 17.67 52.10
C ASP A 422 2.88 19.13 52.28
N SER A 423 1.59 19.36 51.97
CA SER A 423 0.58 19.82 52.96
C SER A 423 -0.87 19.66 52.47
N LYS A 424 -1.75 19.27 53.40
CA LYS A 424 -3.17 18.89 53.31
C LYS A 424 -4.10 20.08 53.05
N ASP A 425 -5.19 19.89 52.29
CA ASP A 425 -6.54 19.71 52.85
C ASP A 425 -7.63 19.58 51.76
N SER A 426 -8.67 18.84 52.15
CA SER A 426 -9.69 18.12 51.39
C SER A 426 -10.85 18.93 50.81
N ILE A 427 -11.36 18.53 49.62
CA ILE A 427 -12.78 18.18 49.38
C ILE A 427 -12.98 17.43 48.04
N THR A 428 -13.33 16.14 48.15
CA THR A 428 -14.18 15.30 47.29
C THR A 428 -14.35 15.62 45.80
N MET A 429 -13.73 14.80 44.93
CA MET A 429 -14.37 14.19 43.75
C MET A 429 -13.62 12.89 43.41
N GLU A 430 -14.35 11.78 43.39
CA GLU A 430 -13.83 10.44 43.11
C GLU A 430 -13.14 10.37 41.75
N LYS A 431 -11.80 10.35 41.74
CA LYS A 431 -11.02 9.94 40.57
C LYS A 431 -11.27 8.46 40.33
N LYS A 432 -12.27 8.12 39.51
CA LYS A 432 -12.33 6.83 38.81
C LYS A 432 -11.00 6.64 38.08
N ARG A 433 -10.12 5.81 38.66
CA ARG A 433 -8.94 5.28 38.00
C ARG A 433 -9.39 4.75 36.64
N LYS A 434 -9.01 5.43 35.55
CA LYS A 434 -9.13 4.90 34.18
C LYS A 434 -8.39 3.56 34.18
N LYS A 435 -9.15 2.46 34.21
CA LYS A 435 -8.63 1.14 33.89
C LYS A 435 -8.12 1.22 32.46
N ASN A 436 -6.80 1.18 32.30
CA ASN A 436 -6.20 0.85 31.02
C ASN A 436 -6.90 -0.39 30.48
N ILE A 437 -7.42 -0.28 29.26
CA ILE A 437 -8.02 -1.40 28.53
C ILE A 437 -6.88 -2.39 28.29
N ASN A 438 -6.70 -3.33 29.22
CA ASN A 438 -5.78 -4.45 29.06
C ASN A 438 -6.39 -5.39 28.02
N LEU A 439 -5.95 -5.28 26.76
CA LEU A 439 -6.07 -6.40 25.82
C LEU A 439 -5.19 -7.55 26.34
N PRO A 440 -5.65 -8.82 26.30
CA PRO A 440 -4.78 -9.95 26.58
C PRO A 440 -3.74 -10.07 25.47
N GLY A 441 -2.45 -9.92 25.80
CA GLY A 441 -1.36 -10.39 24.93
C GLY A 441 -0.23 -9.39 24.61
N VAL A 442 -0.44 -8.08 24.77
CA VAL A 442 0.64 -7.09 24.53
C VAL A 442 0.51 -5.96 25.54
N LYS A 443 1.32 -6.01 26.61
CA LYS A 443 1.55 -4.82 27.44
C LYS A 443 2.69 -4.04 26.79
N PRO A 444 2.44 -2.84 26.23
CA PRO A 444 3.53 -1.96 25.82
C PRO A 444 4.39 -1.62 27.05
N PRO A 445 5.70 -1.38 26.90
CA PRO A 445 6.51 -0.88 28.00
C PRO A 445 5.99 0.46 28.48
N ALA A 446 6.39 0.83 29.69
CA ALA A 446 6.14 2.16 30.22
C ALA A 446 6.76 3.21 29.27
N GLY A 447 5.91 4.00 28.60
CA GLY A 447 6.33 5.09 27.72
C GLY A 447 5.88 4.99 26.25
N SER A 448 5.50 3.81 25.75
CA SER A 448 5.13 3.64 24.33
C SER A 448 3.64 3.95 24.08
N LYS A 449 3.34 5.02 23.32
CA LYS A 449 1.97 5.34 22.89
C LYS A 449 1.53 4.37 21.79
N MET A 450 0.46 3.63 22.03
CA MET A 450 -0.17 2.80 21.00
C MET A 450 -1.10 3.66 20.15
N LEU A 451 -1.21 3.31 18.86
CA LEU A 451 -2.17 3.91 17.94
C LEU A 451 -2.99 2.84 17.23
N LYS A 452 -4.13 3.26 16.69
CA LYS A 452 -4.96 2.46 15.79
C LYS A 452 -4.97 3.12 14.42
N PHE A 453 -4.84 2.30 13.39
CA PHE A 453 -4.88 2.67 11.98
C PHE A 453 -6.04 1.93 11.30
N GLY A 454 -7.03 2.66 10.79
CA GLY A 454 -8.14 2.14 10.01
C GLY A 454 -7.71 1.94 8.56
N THR A 455 -7.66 0.69 8.11
CA THR A 455 -7.11 0.30 6.82
C THR A 455 -8.11 -0.53 6.04
N ASN A 456 -7.93 -0.59 4.72
CA ASN A 456 -8.65 -1.51 3.82
C ASN A 456 -10.19 -1.37 3.91
N VAL A 457 -10.69 -0.14 4.10
CA VAL A 457 -12.13 0.14 4.11
C VAL A 457 -12.66 0.04 2.68
N ASP A 458 -13.62 -0.85 2.44
CA ASP A 458 -14.08 -1.20 1.10
C ASP A 458 -15.12 -0.22 0.55
N LEU A 459 -14.78 0.47 -0.54
CA LEU A 459 -15.69 1.37 -1.24
C LEU A 459 -16.27 0.76 -2.53
N SER A 460 -16.25 -0.57 -2.69
CA SER A 460 -16.68 -1.27 -3.91
C SER A 460 -18.20 -1.21 -4.19
N ASP A 461 -19.04 -1.07 -3.16
CA ASP A 461 -20.49 -1.09 -3.29
C ASP A 461 -21.00 0.24 -3.88
N GLU A 462 -21.30 0.23 -5.18
CA GLU A 462 -21.77 1.41 -5.92
C GLU A 462 -23.07 1.99 -5.35
N LYS A 463 -23.94 1.18 -4.73
CA LYS A 463 -25.17 1.69 -4.12
C LYS A 463 -24.89 2.55 -2.90
N LYS A 464 -23.82 2.23 -2.16
CA LYS A 464 -23.41 2.92 -0.93
C LYS A 464 -22.52 4.13 -1.21
N TRP A 465 -21.67 4.04 -2.23
CA TRP A 465 -20.57 4.97 -2.45
C TRP A 465 -20.65 5.70 -3.79
N ARG A 466 -21.85 5.77 -4.38
CA ARG A 466 -22.07 6.36 -5.71
C ARG A 466 -21.43 7.75 -5.87
N PRO A 467 -21.62 8.74 -4.98
CA PRO A 467 -21.02 10.07 -5.16
C PRO A 467 -19.49 10.00 -5.16
N GLN A 468 -18.91 9.24 -4.23
CA GLN A 468 -17.46 9.03 -4.12
C GLN A 468 -16.90 8.39 -5.39
N LEU A 469 -17.50 7.30 -5.87
CA LEU A 469 -17.01 6.59 -7.05
C LEU A 469 -17.19 7.39 -8.35
N GLN A 470 -18.30 8.14 -8.47
CA GLN A 470 -18.54 9.02 -9.61
C GLN A 470 -17.50 10.14 -9.69
N GLU A 471 -17.07 10.67 -8.55
CA GLU A 471 -16.06 11.73 -8.51
C GLU A 471 -14.73 11.28 -9.13
N LEU A 472 -14.33 10.02 -8.90
CA LEU A 472 -13.11 9.44 -9.43
C LEU A 472 -13.14 9.21 -10.95
N THR A 473 -14.31 9.29 -11.59
CA THR A 473 -14.42 9.22 -13.05
C THR A 473 -13.81 10.44 -13.76
N LYS A 474 -13.60 11.54 -13.03
CA LYS A 474 -12.91 12.76 -13.51
C LYS A 474 -11.42 12.57 -13.77
N LEU A 475 -10.82 11.50 -13.23
CA LEU A 475 -9.40 11.18 -13.40
C LEU A 475 -9.07 10.82 -14.86
N PRO A 476 -7.81 11.04 -15.31
CA PRO A 476 -7.36 10.58 -16.61
C PRO A 476 -7.42 9.06 -16.72
N ALA A 477 -7.59 8.55 -17.94
CA ALA A 477 -7.90 7.14 -18.17
C ALA A 477 -6.87 6.14 -17.61
N PHE A 478 -5.59 6.54 -17.50
CA PHE A 478 -4.52 5.69 -16.96
C PHE A 478 -4.56 5.56 -15.42
N ALA A 479 -5.26 6.48 -14.73
CA ALA A 479 -5.37 6.51 -13.28
C ALA A 479 -6.75 6.08 -12.77
N ARG A 480 -7.74 5.89 -13.66
CA ARG A 480 -9.10 5.45 -13.27
C ARG A 480 -9.12 4.00 -12.79
N VAL A 481 -10.00 3.73 -11.82
CA VAL A 481 -10.30 2.38 -11.30
C VAL A 481 -10.68 1.42 -12.43
N VAL A 482 -11.56 1.88 -13.33
CA VAL A 482 -12.02 1.11 -14.50
C VAL A 482 -11.67 1.87 -15.79
N SER A 483 -11.01 1.17 -16.72
CA SER A 483 -10.59 1.72 -18.01
C SER A 483 -10.30 0.59 -19.00
N ALA A 484 -10.60 0.77 -20.29
CA ALA A 484 -10.26 -0.22 -21.32
C ALA A 484 -8.74 -0.47 -21.42
N ALA A 485 -7.92 0.53 -21.04
CA ALA A 485 -6.46 0.46 -21.01
C ALA A 485 -5.88 -0.06 -19.68
N ASN A 486 -6.73 -0.55 -18.76
CA ASN A 486 -6.33 -1.12 -17.48
C ASN A 486 -6.56 -2.65 -17.52
N MET A 487 -5.49 -3.46 -17.45
CA MET A 487 -5.58 -4.93 -17.40
C MET A 487 -6.53 -5.41 -16.30
N LEU A 488 -6.55 -4.76 -15.13
CA LEU A 488 -7.41 -5.18 -14.01
C LEU A 488 -8.91 -5.01 -14.30
N SER A 489 -9.28 -4.19 -15.28
CA SER A 489 -10.66 -4.09 -15.79
C SER A 489 -11.06 -5.29 -16.64
N HIS A 490 -10.10 -6.07 -17.13
CA HIS A 490 -10.32 -7.28 -17.93
C HIS A 490 -10.35 -8.57 -17.10
N VAL A 491 -10.18 -8.49 -15.77
CA VAL A 491 -10.32 -9.66 -14.88
C VAL A 491 -11.75 -10.21 -14.88
N GLY A 492 -12.75 -9.37 -15.13
CA GLY A 492 -14.15 -9.79 -15.23
C GLY A 492 -14.87 -9.99 -13.88
N HIS A 493 -14.18 -9.83 -12.75
CA HIS A 493 -14.77 -9.83 -11.41
C HIS A 493 -14.01 -8.89 -10.47
N SER A 494 -14.61 -8.57 -9.32
CA SER A 494 -14.00 -7.66 -8.34
C SER A 494 -12.85 -8.32 -7.58
N ILE A 495 -11.72 -7.64 -7.53
CA ILE A 495 -10.60 -7.89 -6.62
C ILE A 495 -10.55 -6.69 -5.68
N LEU A 496 -10.96 -6.90 -4.42
CA LEU A 496 -11.13 -5.84 -3.45
C LEU A 496 -9.80 -5.08 -3.21
N GLY A 497 -9.83 -3.76 -3.35
CA GLY A 497 -8.65 -2.89 -3.24
C GLY A 497 -7.75 -2.81 -4.46
N MET A 498 -7.92 -3.68 -5.46
CA MET A 498 -7.17 -3.59 -6.71
C MET A 498 -7.99 -2.90 -7.80
N ASN A 499 -9.08 -3.51 -8.26
CA ASN A 499 -9.98 -2.92 -9.25
C ASN A 499 -11.23 -2.30 -8.62
N THR A 500 -11.15 -2.04 -7.32
CA THR A 500 -12.14 -1.33 -6.50
C THR A 500 -11.38 -0.44 -5.52
N VAL A 501 -12.02 0.62 -5.05
CA VAL A 501 -11.37 1.63 -4.20
C VAL A 501 -11.30 1.15 -2.76
N GLN A 502 -10.12 1.28 -2.15
CA GLN A 502 -9.94 1.16 -0.70
C GLN A 502 -9.67 2.53 -0.07
N LEU A 503 -10.23 2.74 1.12
CA LEU A 503 -10.02 3.92 1.95
C LEU A 503 -9.20 3.56 3.20
N TYR A 504 -8.35 4.50 3.59
CA TYR A 504 -7.51 4.46 4.78
C TYR A 504 -7.83 5.68 5.64
N MET A 505 -8.09 5.47 6.93
CA MET A 505 -8.34 6.54 7.90
C MET A 505 -7.21 6.55 8.92
N LYS A 506 -6.46 7.65 9.00
CA LYS A 506 -5.16 7.68 9.67
C LYS A 506 -5.09 8.72 10.78
N VAL A 507 -4.28 8.40 11.79
CA VAL A 507 -3.74 9.32 12.80
C VAL A 507 -2.22 9.39 12.63
N PRO A 508 -1.51 10.39 13.18
CA PRO A 508 -0.05 10.46 13.14
C PRO A 508 0.60 9.14 13.59
N GLY A 509 1.59 8.68 12.82
CA GLY A 509 2.29 7.43 13.08
C GLY A 509 1.64 6.18 12.47
N SER A 510 0.46 6.28 11.85
CA SER A 510 -0.17 5.13 11.16
C SER A 510 0.71 4.65 10.01
N ARG A 511 1.13 3.38 10.04
CA ARG A 511 2.06 2.80 9.07
C ARG A 511 1.40 1.76 8.16
N THR A 512 1.68 1.87 6.86
CA THR A 512 1.66 0.73 5.95
C THR A 512 3.10 0.22 5.82
N PRO A 513 3.42 -1.00 6.29
CA PRO A 513 4.78 -1.53 6.26
C PRO A 513 5.27 -1.79 4.82
N GLY A 514 6.53 -2.15 4.69
CA GLY A 514 7.19 -2.44 3.42
C GLY A 514 6.52 -3.58 2.66
N HIS A 515 6.30 -3.35 1.36
CA HIS A 515 5.73 -4.33 0.44
C HIS A 515 5.99 -3.93 -1.02
N GLN A 516 5.74 -4.88 -1.92
CA GLN A 516 5.36 -4.59 -3.30
C GLN A 516 3.86 -4.83 -3.45
N GLU A 517 3.24 -4.16 -4.42
CA GLU A 517 1.84 -4.39 -4.75
C GLU A 517 1.59 -5.85 -5.17
N ASN A 518 0.35 -6.30 -4.97
CA ASN A 518 -0.06 -7.64 -5.37
C ASN A 518 0.18 -7.86 -6.87
N ASN A 519 0.86 -8.96 -7.21
CA ASN A 519 1.30 -9.26 -8.58
C ASN A 519 1.99 -8.06 -9.26
N ASN A 520 2.73 -7.22 -8.51
CA ASN A 520 3.50 -6.08 -9.04
C ASN A 520 2.69 -5.09 -9.91
N PHE A 521 1.36 -4.99 -9.73
CA PHE A 521 0.56 -3.97 -10.40
C PHE A 521 0.95 -2.56 -9.93
N CYS A 522 0.76 -1.55 -10.78
CA CYS A 522 0.89 -0.16 -10.34
C CYS A 522 -0.18 0.18 -9.30
N SER A 523 0.07 1.19 -8.49
CA SER A 523 -0.86 1.70 -7.48
C SER A 523 -1.05 3.22 -7.62
N ILE A 524 -2.30 3.65 -7.41
CA ILE A 524 -2.70 5.04 -7.30
C ILE A 524 -3.05 5.31 -5.85
N ASN A 525 -2.51 6.37 -5.27
CA ASN A 525 -2.91 6.84 -3.95
C ASN A 525 -3.18 8.33 -3.97
N ILE A 526 -4.34 8.77 -3.45
CA ILE A 526 -4.68 10.19 -3.29
C ILE A 526 -4.85 10.47 -1.79
N ASN A 527 -4.13 11.48 -1.30
CA ASN A 527 -4.28 11.96 0.07
C ASN A 527 -5.48 12.91 0.13
N ILE A 528 -6.46 12.59 0.97
CA ILE A 528 -7.65 13.41 1.21
C ILE A 528 -7.33 14.58 2.15
N GLY A 529 -6.35 14.40 3.04
CA GLY A 529 -5.98 15.36 4.07
C GLY A 529 -6.83 15.27 5.34
N PRO A 530 -6.70 16.25 6.26
CA PRO A 530 -5.89 17.47 6.13
C PRO A 530 -4.38 17.29 6.34
N GLY A 531 -3.95 16.20 6.99
CA GLY A 531 -2.54 15.91 7.25
C GLY A 531 -1.77 15.33 6.06
N ASP A 532 -0.44 15.38 6.16
CA ASP A 532 0.47 14.81 5.16
C ASP A 532 0.73 13.31 5.42
N CYS A 533 1.16 12.61 4.36
CA CYS A 533 1.78 11.29 4.45
C CYS A 533 3.24 11.37 4.02
N GLU A 534 4.12 10.66 4.70
CA GLU A 534 5.51 10.46 4.30
C GLU A 534 5.67 9.10 3.62
N TRP A 535 6.31 9.12 2.46
CA TRP A 535 6.51 7.96 1.60
C TRP A 535 7.98 7.62 1.49
N PHE A 536 8.23 6.33 1.39
CA PHE A 536 9.53 5.74 1.19
C PHE A 536 9.43 4.69 0.09
N ALA A 537 10.38 4.69 -0.84
CA ALA A 537 10.35 3.73 -1.94
C ALA A 537 11.74 3.37 -2.46
N ALA A 538 11.87 2.15 -2.96
CA ALA A 538 13.03 1.65 -3.67
C ALA A 538 12.60 1.09 -5.04
N PRO A 539 13.44 1.21 -6.08
CA PRO A 539 13.16 0.61 -7.38
C PRO A 539 12.97 -0.90 -7.29
N ASP A 540 12.16 -1.45 -8.20
CA ASP A 540 11.89 -2.88 -8.28
C ASP A 540 13.17 -3.71 -8.42
N ALA A 541 14.18 -3.23 -9.15
CA ALA A 541 15.45 -3.92 -9.31
C ALA A 541 16.16 -4.31 -7.98
N TYR A 542 15.82 -3.66 -6.86
CA TYR A 542 16.42 -3.92 -5.55
C TYR A 542 15.56 -4.83 -4.65
N TRP A 543 14.43 -5.36 -5.13
CA TRP A 543 13.54 -6.17 -4.29
C TRP A 543 14.22 -7.44 -3.76
N GLY A 544 15.15 -8.03 -4.52
CA GLY A 544 15.94 -9.18 -4.06
C GLY A 544 16.91 -8.84 -2.92
N VAL A 545 17.53 -7.65 -2.96
CA VAL A 545 18.37 -7.15 -1.85
C VAL A 545 17.54 -6.95 -0.59
N ILE A 546 16.35 -6.37 -0.72
CA ILE A 546 15.44 -6.12 0.40
C ILE A 546 14.86 -7.45 0.94
N ASN A 547 14.61 -8.43 0.09
CA ASN A 547 14.25 -9.79 0.50
C ASN A 547 15.35 -10.40 1.40
N ASN A 548 16.61 -10.31 0.98
CA ASN A 548 17.74 -10.84 1.75
C ASN A 548 17.91 -10.11 3.09
N LEU A 549 17.62 -8.80 3.14
CA LEU A 549 17.57 -8.05 4.39
C LEU A 549 16.44 -8.53 5.30
N CYS A 550 15.25 -8.80 4.78
CA CYS A 550 14.16 -9.40 5.57
C CYS A 550 14.61 -10.74 6.18
N GLU A 551 15.21 -11.62 5.39
CA GLU A 551 15.71 -12.93 5.86
C GLU A 551 16.80 -12.77 6.93
N LYS A 552 17.73 -11.82 6.75
CA LYS A 552 18.77 -11.49 7.74
C LYS A 552 18.18 -11.11 9.11
N TYR A 553 17.00 -10.49 9.12
CA TYR A 553 16.28 -10.11 10.33
C TYR A 553 15.26 -11.17 10.79
N GLY A 554 15.22 -12.36 10.17
CA GLY A 554 14.29 -13.43 10.51
C GLY A 554 12.85 -13.14 10.10
N LEU A 555 12.64 -12.34 9.06
CA LEU A 555 11.34 -11.93 8.54
C LEU A 555 11.14 -12.50 7.13
N ASN A 556 9.88 -12.79 6.79
CA ASN A 556 9.52 -13.17 5.42
C ASN A 556 9.15 -11.91 4.62
N TYR A 557 9.70 -11.77 3.41
CA TYR A 557 9.45 -10.60 2.56
C TYR A 557 7.97 -10.45 2.15
N LEU A 558 7.31 -11.56 1.77
CA LEU A 558 5.93 -11.54 1.28
C LEU A 558 4.87 -11.58 2.39
N HIS A 559 5.11 -12.36 3.45
CA HIS A 559 4.16 -12.59 4.53
C HIS A 559 4.40 -11.72 5.77
N GLY A 560 5.59 -11.14 5.89
CA GLY A 560 6.02 -10.39 7.07
C GLY A 560 5.51 -8.95 7.09
N SER A 561 5.52 -8.36 8.27
CA SER A 561 5.30 -6.92 8.49
C SER A 561 6.64 -6.29 8.87
N TRP A 562 7.22 -5.52 7.96
CA TRP A 562 8.58 -5.00 8.10
C TRP A 562 8.68 -3.51 7.80
N TRP A 563 9.54 -2.80 8.53
CA TRP A 563 9.85 -1.38 8.36
C TRP A 563 11.36 -1.23 8.20
N PRO A 564 11.86 -0.96 6.98
CA PRO A 564 13.29 -0.88 6.73
C PRO A 564 13.99 0.20 7.54
N LEU A 565 15.20 -0.10 8.01
CA LEU A 565 16.12 0.90 8.56
C LEU A 565 16.85 1.57 7.39
N VAL A 566 16.82 2.90 7.33
CA VAL A 566 17.43 3.67 6.24
C VAL A 566 18.93 3.37 6.15
N GLU A 567 19.61 3.22 7.27
CA GLU A 567 21.04 2.97 7.32
C GLU A 567 21.40 1.62 6.68
N ASP A 568 20.58 0.59 6.90
CA ASP A 568 20.77 -0.74 6.30
C ASP A 568 20.59 -0.70 4.78
N LEU A 569 19.58 0.05 4.29
CA LEU A 569 19.35 0.20 2.86
C LEU A 569 20.54 0.89 2.17
N LEU A 570 21.01 1.99 2.74
CA LEU A 570 22.15 2.73 2.19
C LEU A 570 23.44 1.90 2.24
N ALA A 571 23.66 1.14 3.33
CA ALA A 571 24.78 0.22 3.44
C ALA A 571 24.71 -0.93 2.42
N ALA A 572 23.50 -1.38 2.06
CA ALA A 572 23.24 -2.37 1.03
C ALA A 572 23.18 -1.78 -0.40
N ASN A 573 23.58 -0.52 -0.59
CA ASN A 573 23.59 0.18 -1.88
C ASN A 573 22.18 0.28 -2.54
N VAL A 574 21.12 0.34 -1.73
CA VAL A 574 19.74 0.50 -2.18
C VAL A 574 19.36 1.99 -2.22
N PRO A 575 18.99 2.56 -3.38
CA PRO A 575 18.54 3.94 -3.46
C PRO A 575 17.15 4.09 -2.85
N LEU A 576 16.98 5.13 -2.02
CA LEU A 576 15.77 5.41 -1.26
C LEU A 576 15.16 6.74 -1.69
N TYR A 577 14.01 6.68 -2.36
CA TYR A 577 13.14 7.84 -2.55
C TYR A 577 12.39 8.12 -1.25
N ARG A 578 12.40 9.38 -0.80
CA ARG A 578 11.67 9.85 0.38
C ARG A 578 11.02 11.19 0.11
N PHE A 579 9.73 11.33 0.41
CA PHE A 579 8.98 12.57 0.15
C PHE A 579 7.69 12.66 0.95
N LEU A 580 7.13 13.88 1.02
CA LEU A 580 5.80 14.13 1.57
C LEU A 580 4.75 14.16 0.46
N GLN A 581 3.58 13.56 0.72
CA GLN A 581 2.35 13.65 -0.06
C GLN A 581 1.36 14.55 0.69
N ARG A 582 1.06 15.71 0.12
CA ARG A 582 0.12 16.68 0.70
C ARG A 582 -1.33 16.37 0.30
N PRO A 583 -2.34 16.96 0.97
CA PRO A 583 -3.73 16.82 0.54
C PRO A 583 -3.92 17.18 -0.93
N GLY A 584 -4.63 16.33 -1.67
CA GLY A 584 -4.88 16.48 -3.10
C GLY A 584 -3.76 16.05 -4.04
N ASP A 585 -2.60 15.67 -3.51
CA ASP A 585 -1.52 15.04 -4.30
C ASP A 585 -1.86 13.58 -4.60
N MET A 586 -1.55 13.15 -5.82
CA MET A 586 -1.59 11.74 -6.22
C MET A 586 -0.18 11.17 -6.26
N VAL A 587 0.03 10.03 -5.62
CA VAL A 587 1.23 9.22 -5.75
C VAL A 587 0.95 8.10 -6.76
N TRP A 588 1.84 7.99 -7.74
CA TRP A 588 1.92 6.87 -8.67
C TRP A 588 3.04 5.94 -8.22
N VAL A 589 2.69 4.72 -7.82
CA VAL A 589 3.66 3.65 -7.56
C VAL A 589 3.72 2.77 -8.81
N ASN A 590 4.88 2.71 -9.45
CA ASN A 590 5.04 1.97 -10.70
C ASN A 590 5.22 0.47 -10.45
N SER A 591 5.10 -0.35 -11.50
CA SER A 591 5.09 -1.80 -11.40
C SER A 591 6.33 -2.32 -10.66
N GLY A 592 6.08 -3.08 -9.59
CA GLY A 592 7.12 -3.71 -8.76
C GLY A 592 7.86 -2.77 -7.81
N CYS A 593 7.54 -1.48 -7.73
CA CYS A 593 8.23 -0.58 -6.79
C CYS A 593 7.98 -1.02 -5.33
N VAL A 594 9.07 -1.20 -4.58
CA VAL A 594 9.03 -1.55 -3.15
C VAL A 594 8.78 -0.27 -2.37
N HIS A 595 7.79 -0.23 -1.48
CA HIS A 595 7.46 1.01 -0.77
C HIS A 595 6.82 0.78 0.61
N TRP A 596 6.87 1.80 1.45
CA TRP A 596 6.22 1.88 2.76
C TRP A 596 5.83 3.33 3.07
N VAL A 597 4.85 3.50 3.96
CA VAL A 597 4.18 4.80 4.17
C VAL A 597 3.89 5.02 5.65
N GLN A 598 4.06 6.26 6.13
CA GLN A 598 3.61 6.69 7.45
C GLN A 598 2.78 7.97 7.34
N ALA A 599 1.65 8.03 8.06
CA ALA A 599 0.94 9.29 8.24
C ALA A 599 1.73 10.23 9.15
N VAL A 600 1.93 11.47 8.70
CA VAL A 600 2.52 12.54 9.50
C VAL A 600 1.43 13.23 10.33
N GLY A 601 0.27 13.47 9.71
CA GLY A 601 -0.89 14.09 10.35
C GLY A 601 -2.12 13.17 10.43
N TRP A 602 -3.24 13.73 10.86
CA TRP A 602 -4.56 13.09 10.69
C TRP A 602 -5.01 13.29 9.26
N CYS A 603 -5.21 12.20 8.53
CA CYS A 603 -5.67 12.25 7.17
C CYS A 603 -6.43 10.99 6.77
N ASN A 604 -7.13 11.07 5.65
CA ASN A 604 -7.58 9.88 4.95
C ASN A 604 -6.81 9.74 3.63
N ASN A 605 -6.70 8.52 3.11
CA ASN A 605 -6.23 8.27 1.75
C ASN A 605 -7.23 7.35 1.05
N ILE A 606 -7.32 7.47 -0.27
CA ILE A 606 -7.94 6.46 -1.13
C ILE A 606 -6.87 5.86 -2.04
N ALA A 607 -6.96 4.56 -2.30
CA ALA A 607 -6.06 3.87 -3.21
C ALA A 607 -6.74 2.73 -3.98
N TRP A 608 -6.15 2.39 -5.11
CA TRP A 608 -6.47 1.22 -5.93
C TRP A 608 -5.31 0.92 -6.86
N ASN A 609 -5.34 -0.23 -7.53
CA ASN A 609 -4.33 -0.63 -8.50
C ASN A 609 -4.78 -0.37 -9.95
N VAL A 610 -3.79 -0.20 -10.82
CA VAL A 610 -3.98 -0.16 -12.27
C VAL A 610 -2.91 -1.01 -12.95
N GLY A 611 -3.28 -1.64 -14.07
CA GLY A 611 -2.36 -2.42 -14.91
C GLY A 611 -2.23 -1.80 -16.29
N PRO A 612 -1.27 -0.90 -16.52
CA PRO A 612 -1.01 -0.36 -17.86
C PRO A 612 -0.72 -1.46 -18.87
N LEU A 613 -1.33 -1.38 -20.06
CA LEU A 613 -1.09 -2.30 -21.20
C LEU A 613 0.32 -2.15 -21.79
N THR A 614 1.32 -2.62 -21.04
CA THR A 614 2.74 -2.57 -21.39
C THR A 614 3.40 -3.92 -21.13
N ALA A 615 4.39 -4.29 -21.93
CA ALA A 615 5.19 -5.49 -21.70
C ALA A 615 5.80 -5.53 -20.29
N ARG A 616 6.29 -4.39 -19.79
CA ARG A 616 6.90 -4.29 -18.45
C ARG A 616 5.92 -4.67 -17.34
N GLN A 617 4.72 -4.07 -17.34
CA GLN A 617 3.71 -4.38 -16.34
C GLN A 617 3.32 -5.86 -16.37
N TYR A 618 3.05 -6.40 -17.57
CA TYR A 618 2.64 -7.80 -17.69
C TYR A 618 3.76 -8.74 -17.24
N HIS A 619 5.01 -8.49 -17.68
CA HIS A 619 6.17 -9.29 -17.32
C HIS A 619 6.37 -9.39 -15.81
N LEU A 620 6.41 -8.25 -15.10
CA LEU A 620 6.59 -8.23 -13.64
C LEU A 620 5.42 -8.88 -12.89
N ALA A 621 4.21 -8.82 -13.46
CA ALA A 621 3.04 -9.44 -12.86
C ALA A 621 3.04 -10.97 -12.99
N ILE A 622 3.40 -11.48 -14.17
CA ILE A 622 3.48 -12.92 -14.41
C ILE A 622 4.71 -13.54 -13.72
N GLU A 623 5.82 -12.81 -13.60
CA GLU A 623 6.99 -13.23 -12.83
C GLU A 623 6.64 -13.34 -11.34
N ARG A 624 5.99 -12.31 -10.76
CA ARG A 624 5.51 -12.38 -9.37
C ARG A 624 4.50 -13.51 -9.18
N TYR A 625 3.64 -13.77 -10.16
CA TYR A 625 2.68 -14.86 -10.09
C TYR A 625 3.37 -16.23 -9.93
N GLU A 626 4.43 -16.49 -10.70
CA GLU A 626 5.23 -17.72 -10.57
C GLU A 626 6.08 -17.74 -9.29
N TRP A 627 6.67 -16.61 -8.89
CA TRP A 627 7.38 -16.52 -7.60
C TRP A 627 6.45 -16.82 -6.41
N ASN A 628 5.23 -16.29 -6.44
CA ASN A 628 4.21 -16.53 -5.44
C ASN A 628 3.87 -18.03 -5.31
N LYS A 629 3.75 -18.76 -6.43
CA LYS A 629 3.56 -20.22 -6.40
C LYS A 629 4.69 -20.92 -5.66
N LEU A 630 5.95 -20.55 -5.93
CA LEU A 630 7.12 -21.13 -5.27
C LEU A 630 7.14 -20.85 -3.77
N GLN A 631 6.66 -19.67 -3.38
CA GLN A 631 6.61 -19.23 -1.98
C GLN A 631 5.31 -19.62 -1.26
N SER A 632 4.44 -20.42 -1.89
CA SER A 632 3.10 -20.76 -1.37
C SER A 632 2.30 -19.52 -0.95
N TYR A 633 2.43 -18.44 -1.73
CA TYR A 633 1.73 -17.18 -1.55
C TYR A 633 0.60 -17.07 -2.59
N LYS A 634 -0.60 -16.70 -2.16
CA LYS A 634 -1.73 -16.56 -3.08
C LYS A 634 -1.56 -15.36 -4.01
N SER A 635 -1.58 -15.59 -5.32
CA SER A 635 -1.75 -14.52 -6.31
C SER A 635 -3.20 -14.12 -6.41
N ILE A 636 -3.57 -12.98 -5.84
CA ILE A 636 -4.96 -12.48 -5.89
C ILE A 636 -5.37 -12.00 -7.28
N VAL A 637 -4.40 -11.68 -8.16
CA VAL A 637 -4.66 -11.50 -9.59
C VAL A 637 -4.51 -12.87 -10.27
N PRO A 638 -5.60 -13.45 -10.80
CA PRO A 638 -5.57 -14.72 -11.50
C PRO A 638 -4.97 -14.52 -12.89
N MET A 639 -3.64 -14.55 -12.97
CA MET A 639 -2.91 -14.14 -14.17
C MET A 639 -3.24 -14.99 -15.38
N ILE A 640 -3.50 -16.30 -15.23
CA ILE A 640 -3.88 -17.14 -16.38
C ILE A 640 -5.25 -16.69 -16.91
N HIS A 641 -6.24 -16.59 -16.03
CA HIS A 641 -7.57 -16.10 -16.39
C HIS A 641 -7.53 -14.71 -17.04
N LEU A 642 -6.77 -13.79 -16.45
CA LEU A 642 -6.58 -12.45 -16.99
C LEU A 642 -5.99 -12.50 -18.40
N SER A 643 -4.96 -13.31 -18.64
CA SER A 643 -4.33 -13.41 -19.97
C SER A 643 -5.27 -13.92 -21.04
N TRP A 644 -6.11 -14.91 -20.74
CA TRP A 644 -7.16 -15.37 -21.65
C TRP A 644 -8.20 -14.26 -21.94
N ASN A 645 -8.60 -13.48 -20.93
CA ASN A 645 -9.50 -12.35 -21.15
C ASN A 645 -8.84 -11.24 -21.97
N LEU A 646 -7.55 -10.94 -21.76
CA LEU A 646 -6.81 -9.99 -22.58
C LEU A 646 -6.80 -10.46 -24.04
N ALA A 647 -6.47 -11.72 -24.28
CA ALA A 647 -6.46 -12.29 -25.63
C ALA A 647 -7.82 -12.19 -26.34
N ARG A 648 -8.94 -12.30 -25.61
CA ARG A 648 -10.29 -12.08 -26.14
C ARG A 648 -10.61 -10.61 -26.41
N ASN A 649 -10.20 -9.71 -25.51
CA ASN A 649 -10.78 -8.37 -25.42
C ASN A 649 -9.92 -7.27 -26.05
N ILE A 650 -8.61 -7.50 -26.21
CA ILE A 650 -7.67 -6.45 -26.64
C ILE A 650 -6.90 -6.84 -27.90
N LYS A 651 -6.64 -5.82 -28.72
CA LYS A 651 -5.72 -5.91 -29.86
C LYS A 651 -4.35 -5.42 -29.40
N VAL A 652 -3.34 -6.29 -29.46
CA VAL A 652 -1.97 -5.96 -29.03
C VAL A 652 -1.11 -5.66 -30.25
N SER A 653 -0.48 -4.49 -30.27
CA SER A 653 0.48 -4.07 -31.31
C SER A 653 1.93 -4.06 -30.84
N ASP A 654 2.18 -4.12 -29.52
CA ASP A 654 3.53 -4.25 -28.97
C ASP A 654 3.97 -5.71 -29.01
N GLN A 655 5.05 -6.00 -29.76
CA GLN A 655 5.59 -7.35 -29.96
C GLN A 655 5.87 -8.04 -28.62
N ARG A 656 6.56 -7.35 -27.71
CA ARG A 656 6.99 -7.96 -26.45
C ARG A 656 5.80 -8.31 -25.55
N LEU A 657 4.79 -7.45 -25.49
CA LEU A 657 3.55 -7.76 -24.75
C LEU A 657 2.79 -8.93 -25.40
N TYR A 658 2.71 -8.96 -26.74
CA TYR A 658 2.11 -10.07 -27.47
C TYR A 658 2.79 -11.40 -27.14
N ASP A 659 4.12 -11.46 -27.22
CA ASP A 659 4.90 -12.67 -26.96
C ASP A 659 4.66 -13.18 -25.53
N LEU A 660 4.68 -12.28 -24.53
CA LEU A 660 4.45 -12.63 -23.14
C LEU A 660 3.04 -13.18 -22.88
N ILE A 661 2.01 -12.58 -23.50
CA ILE A 661 0.63 -13.07 -23.38
C ILE A 661 0.52 -14.41 -24.10
N LYS A 662 0.97 -14.51 -25.35
CA LYS A 662 0.91 -15.71 -26.19
C LYS A 662 1.62 -16.90 -25.53
N MET A 663 2.78 -16.66 -24.90
CA MET A 663 3.51 -17.66 -24.12
C MET A 663 2.66 -18.20 -22.96
N CYS A 664 2.01 -17.32 -22.20
CA CYS A 664 1.13 -17.73 -21.10
C CYS A 664 -0.08 -18.54 -21.60
N LEU A 665 -0.69 -18.14 -22.73
CA LEU A 665 -1.77 -18.90 -23.36
C LEU A 665 -1.31 -20.29 -23.80
N MET A 666 -0.15 -20.38 -24.46
CA MET A 666 0.43 -21.66 -24.90
C MET A 666 0.69 -22.60 -23.71
N CYS A 667 1.38 -22.10 -22.68
CA CYS A 667 1.68 -22.87 -21.47
C CYS A 667 0.42 -23.35 -20.74
N SER A 668 -0.60 -22.48 -20.63
CA SER A 668 -1.86 -22.83 -19.96
C SER A 668 -2.75 -23.75 -20.81
N LEU A 669 -2.75 -23.62 -22.13
CA LEU A 669 -3.43 -24.53 -23.05
C LEU A 669 -2.82 -25.93 -22.99
N ARG A 670 -1.48 -26.02 -23.06
CA ARG A 670 -0.71 -27.24 -22.83
C ARG A 670 -1.13 -27.89 -21.51
N GLN A 671 -1.15 -27.13 -20.42
CA GLN A 671 -1.52 -27.64 -19.09
C GLN A 671 -2.94 -28.21 -19.06
N CYS A 672 -3.89 -27.55 -19.73
CA CYS A 672 -5.26 -28.08 -19.86
C CYS A 672 -5.27 -29.40 -20.63
N GLY A 673 -4.54 -29.49 -21.74
CA GLY A 673 -4.40 -30.72 -22.55
C GLY A 673 -3.84 -31.90 -21.75
N ILE A 674 -2.73 -31.70 -21.05
CA ILE A 674 -2.11 -32.73 -20.19
C ILE A 674 -3.08 -33.17 -19.09
N THR A 675 -3.77 -32.21 -18.46
CA THR A 675 -4.71 -32.51 -17.38
C THR A 675 -5.89 -33.34 -17.92
N LEU A 676 -6.49 -32.96 -19.05
CA LEU A 676 -7.60 -33.71 -19.64
C LEU A 676 -7.20 -35.13 -20.05
N GLU A 677 -6.02 -35.33 -20.62
CA GLU A 677 -5.54 -36.68 -20.95
C GLU A 677 -5.35 -37.54 -19.68
N PHE A 678 -4.83 -36.95 -18.61
CA PHE A 678 -4.73 -37.63 -17.32
C PHE A 678 -6.11 -38.03 -16.73
N ILE A 679 -7.09 -37.13 -16.79
CA ILE A 679 -8.48 -37.41 -16.35
C ILE A 679 -9.10 -38.55 -17.17
N LYS A 680 -8.86 -38.55 -18.48
CA LYS A 680 -9.30 -39.62 -19.40
C LYS A 680 -8.64 -40.96 -19.07
N VAL A 681 -7.32 -41.00 -18.82
CA VAL A 681 -6.59 -42.21 -18.39
C VAL A 681 -7.15 -42.74 -17.06
N LYS A 682 -7.55 -41.85 -16.16
CA LYS A 682 -8.20 -42.20 -14.88
C LYS A 682 -9.68 -42.56 -15.02
N LYS A 683 -10.24 -42.53 -16.23
CA LYS A 683 -11.63 -42.89 -16.56
C LYS A 683 -12.66 -42.05 -15.79
N ILE A 684 -12.33 -40.79 -15.52
CA ILE A 684 -13.24 -39.85 -14.87
C ILE A 684 -13.98 -39.08 -15.95
N GLN A 685 -15.30 -38.96 -15.79
CA GLN A 685 -16.11 -38.16 -16.70
C GLN A 685 -15.88 -36.67 -16.44
N THR A 686 -15.33 -35.96 -17.42
CA THR A 686 -15.32 -34.49 -17.43
C THR A 686 -16.72 -33.99 -17.78
N ARG A 687 -17.24 -33.04 -16.99
CA ARG A 687 -18.54 -32.40 -17.24
C ARG A 687 -18.33 -30.93 -17.54
N PHE A 688 -18.93 -30.45 -18.62
CA PHE A 688 -18.96 -29.02 -18.90
C PHE A 688 -19.82 -28.32 -17.83
N HIS A 689 -19.21 -27.37 -17.13
CA HIS A 689 -19.87 -26.52 -16.14
C HIS A 689 -20.21 -25.15 -16.73
N GLY A 690 -19.33 -24.63 -17.60
CA GLY A 690 -19.40 -23.24 -18.04
C GLY A 690 -18.96 -22.27 -16.94
N ARG A 691 -19.05 -20.98 -17.24
CA ARG A 691 -18.80 -19.90 -16.30
C ARG A 691 -19.93 -18.90 -16.28
N GLY A 692 -20.33 -18.48 -15.08
CA GLY A 692 -21.29 -17.41 -14.87
C GLY A 692 -20.71 -16.04 -15.21
N LYS A 693 -21.59 -15.08 -15.51
CA LYS A 693 -21.20 -13.68 -15.64
C LYS A 693 -20.64 -13.19 -14.31
N ASN A 694 -19.46 -12.56 -14.35
CA ASN A 694 -18.74 -12.06 -13.18
C ASN A 694 -18.33 -13.14 -12.15
N GLU A 695 -18.25 -14.41 -12.56
CA GLU A 695 -17.76 -15.47 -11.69
C GLU A 695 -16.27 -15.29 -11.36
N ALA A 696 -15.95 -15.33 -10.06
CA ALA A 696 -14.60 -15.21 -9.56
C ALA A 696 -13.71 -16.39 -9.99
N SER A 697 -12.42 -16.14 -10.19
CA SER A 697 -11.47 -17.21 -10.51
C SER A 697 -11.31 -18.18 -9.34
N HIS A 698 -11.12 -19.46 -9.67
CA HIS A 698 -10.99 -20.52 -8.69
C HIS A 698 -9.53 -20.74 -8.28
N TYR A 699 -9.35 -21.13 -7.03
CA TYR A 699 -8.06 -21.39 -6.43
C TYR A 699 -8.09 -22.74 -5.72
N CYS A 700 -6.96 -23.44 -5.72
CA CYS A 700 -6.80 -24.70 -5.03
C CYS A 700 -6.98 -24.51 -3.52
N HIS A 701 -7.83 -25.32 -2.91
CA HIS A 701 -8.10 -25.28 -1.47
C HIS A 701 -6.85 -25.51 -0.62
N ASP A 702 -5.94 -26.38 -1.08
CA ASP A 702 -4.78 -26.80 -0.27
C ASP A 702 -3.55 -25.88 -0.43
N CYS A 703 -3.38 -25.25 -1.59
CA CYS A 703 -2.14 -24.51 -1.91
C CYS A 703 -2.36 -23.14 -2.53
N ASP A 704 -3.60 -22.68 -2.63
CA ASP A 704 -3.98 -21.36 -3.15
C ASP A 704 -3.47 -21.01 -4.56
N VAL A 705 -3.00 -21.99 -5.34
CA VAL A 705 -2.68 -21.78 -6.76
C VAL A 705 -3.97 -21.58 -7.55
N GLU A 706 -3.95 -20.66 -8.51
CA GLU A 706 -5.04 -20.51 -9.48
C GLU A 706 -5.29 -21.84 -10.20
N VAL A 707 -6.56 -22.26 -10.27
CA VAL A 707 -6.99 -23.45 -11.01
C VAL A 707 -7.83 -22.98 -12.18
N PHE A 708 -7.20 -22.93 -13.35
CA PHE A 708 -7.83 -22.46 -14.59
C PHE A 708 -8.45 -23.62 -15.38
N ASN A 709 -9.70 -23.43 -15.82
CA ASN A 709 -10.46 -24.30 -16.72
C ASN A 709 -10.85 -25.68 -16.17
N ILE A 710 -9.88 -26.53 -15.82
CA ILE A 710 -10.14 -27.91 -15.40
C ILE A 710 -10.16 -27.98 -13.87
N LEU A 711 -11.36 -28.02 -13.29
CA LEU A 711 -11.59 -27.99 -11.85
C LEU A 711 -11.78 -29.41 -11.31
N LEU A 712 -10.95 -29.82 -10.36
CA LEU A 712 -11.16 -31.05 -9.60
C LEU A 712 -11.86 -30.69 -8.29
N ILE A 713 -13.09 -31.17 -8.14
CA ILE A 713 -13.95 -30.83 -7.02
C ILE A 713 -14.15 -32.03 -6.12
N ARG A 714 -14.02 -31.82 -4.82
CA ARG A 714 -14.35 -32.81 -3.80
C ARG A 714 -15.13 -32.14 -2.68
N GLU A 715 -16.07 -32.88 -2.11
CA GLU A 715 -16.77 -32.42 -0.91
C GLU A 715 -15.86 -32.57 0.30
N GLN A 716 -15.61 -31.46 1.01
CA GLN A 716 -14.99 -31.43 2.32
C GLN A 716 -15.88 -30.62 3.28
N GLU A 717 -16.18 -31.20 4.44
CA GLU A 717 -16.98 -30.53 5.49
C GLU A 717 -18.30 -29.92 4.96
N LYS A 718 -19.00 -30.63 4.08
CA LYS A 718 -20.24 -30.19 3.41
C LYS A 718 -20.08 -28.99 2.45
N LYS A 719 -18.85 -28.68 2.04
CA LYS A 719 -18.54 -27.67 1.02
C LYS A 719 -17.85 -28.32 -0.17
N HIS A 720 -18.15 -27.83 -1.36
CA HIS A 720 -17.45 -28.24 -2.58
C HIS A 720 -16.18 -27.41 -2.70
N CYS A 721 -15.02 -28.07 -2.56
CA CYS A 721 -13.72 -27.43 -2.64
C CYS A 721 -13.07 -27.74 -4.00
N VAL A 722 -12.40 -26.74 -4.58
CA VAL A 722 -11.63 -26.88 -5.83
C VAL A 722 -10.19 -27.24 -5.50
N TYR A 723 -9.60 -28.15 -6.28
CA TYR A 723 -8.21 -28.59 -6.13
C TYR A 723 -7.48 -28.52 -7.47
N CYS A 724 -6.19 -28.17 -7.42
CA CYS A 724 -5.31 -28.40 -8.56
C CYS A 724 -5.01 -29.90 -8.68
N VAL A 725 -4.60 -30.34 -9.87
CA VAL A 725 -4.27 -31.75 -10.16
C VAL A 725 -3.20 -32.32 -9.24
N ILE A 726 -2.23 -31.51 -8.83
CA ILE A 726 -1.13 -31.92 -7.95
C ILE A 726 -1.67 -32.28 -6.55
N CYS A 727 -2.46 -31.40 -5.94
CA CYS A 727 -3.03 -31.63 -4.62
C CYS A 727 -4.09 -32.75 -4.65
N ALA A 728 -4.93 -32.78 -5.68
CA ALA A 728 -5.91 -33.86 -5.86
C ALA A 728 -5.22 -35.23 -5.95
N LYS A 729 -4.13 -35.35 -6.72
CA LYS A 729 -3.34 -36.58 -6.83
C LYS A 729 -2.64 -36.96 -5.52
N LYS A 730 -2.16 -35.98 -4.74
CA LYS A 730 -1.58 -36.22 -3.40
C LYS A 730 -2.61 -36.81 -2.45
N GLN A 731 -3.86 -36.33 -2.49
CA GLN A 731 -4.93 -36.85 -1.65
C GLN A 731 -5.47 -38.21 -2.14
N SER A 732 -5.63 -38.37 -3.45
CA SER A 732 -6.11 -39.60 -4.07
C SER A 732 -5.42 -39.81 -5.42
N PRO A 733 -4.43 -40.72 -5.52
CA PRO A 733 -3.69 -40.96 -6.76
C PRO A 733 -4.55 -41.43 -7.94
N ASN A 734 -5.72 -42.01 -7.65
CA ASN A 734 -6.72 -42.41 -8.64
C ASN A 734 -7.88 -41.42 -8.76
N LEU A 735 -7.83 -40.30 -8.04
CA LEU A 735 -8.86 -39.26 -7.97
C LEU A 735 -10.24 -39.80 -7.54
N GLU A 736 -10.25 -40.86 -6.72
CA GLU A 736 -11.47 -41.40 -6.12
C GLU A 736 -12.17 -40.31 -5.29
N GLY A 737 -13.47 -40.11 -5.53
CA GLY A 737 -14.28 -39.09 -4.89
C GLY A 737 -14.15 -37.67 -5.47
N PHE A 738 -13.33 -37.47 -6.51
CA PHE A 738 -13.28 -36.20 -7.23
C PHE A 738 -14.23 -36.18 -8.43
N VAL A 739 -14.82 -35.01 -8.67
CA VAL A 739 -15.57 -34.68 -9.88
C VAL A 739 -14.72 -33.72 -10.72
N CYS A 740 -14.63 -33.97 -12.02
CA CYS A 740 -13.93 -33.09 -12.95
C CYS A 740 -14.94 -32.18 -13.68
N LEU A 741 -14.77 -30.86 -13.55
CA LEU A 741 -15.53 -29.87 -14.28
C LEU A 741 -14.64 -29.10 -15.27
N GLU A 742 -15.19 -28.76 -16.42
CA GLU A 742 -14.57 -27.90 -17.43
C GLU A 742 -15.35 -26.57 -17.51
N GLU A 743 -14.65 -25.45 -17.33
CA GLU A 743 -15.24 -24.10 -17.41
C GLU A 743 -15.37 -23.59 -18.85
N TYR A 744 -14.37 -23.84 -19.68
CA TYR A 744 -14.29 -23.43 -21.08
C TYR A 744 -14.08 -24.66 -21.94
N LYS A 745 -14.88 -24.80 -23.00
CA LYS A 745 -14.67 -25.88 -23.95
C LYS A 745 -13.30 -25.74 -24.59
N MET A 746 -12.59 -26.84 -24.79
CA MET A 746 -11.30 -26.80 -25.48
C MET A 746 -11.37 -26.13 -26.85
N SER A 747 -12.47 -26.31 -27.60
CA SER A 747 -12.69 -25.63 -28.89
C SER A 747 -12.70 -24.10 -28.79
N GLU A 748 -13.20 -23.56 -27.68
CA GLU A 748 -13.21 -22.10 -27.44
C GLU A 748 -11.78 -21.60 -27.17
N LEU A 749 -11.01 -22.32 -26.35
CA LEU A 749 -9.63 -21.96 -26.06
C LEU A 749 -8.75 -22.04 -27.31
N ILE A 750 -8.98 -23.03 -28.18
CA ILE A 750 -8.33 -23.16 -29.49
C ILE A 750 -8.61 -21.92 -30.36
N GLU A 751 -9.88 -21.54 -30.49
CA GLU A 751 -10.29 -20.38 -31.30
C GLU A 751 -9.65 -19.09 -30.80
N ILE A 752 -9.68 -18.85 -29.49
CA ILE A 752 -9.09 -17.65 -28.88
C ILE A 752 -7.58 -17.63 -29.08
N TYR A 753 -6.90 -18.75 -28.84
CA TYR A 753 -5.45 -18.85 -29.00
C TYR A 753 -5.06 -18.57 -30.46
N ASN A 754 -5.69 -19.22 -31.43
CA ASN A 754 -5.36 -19.06 -32.85
C ASN A 754 -5.74 -17.65 -33.36
N SER A 755 -6.79 -17.04 -32.84
CA SER A 755 -7.23 -15.68 -33.20
C SER A 755 -6.38 -14.58 -32.57
N PHE A 756 -5.69 -14.86 -31.46
CA PHE A 756 -4.77 -13.91 -30.83
C PHE A 756 -3.49 -13.80 -31.65
N VAL A 757 -3.46 -12.78 -32.50
CA VAL A 757 -2.36 -12.43 -33.42
C VAL A 757 -1.86 -11.02 -33.16
N LEU A 758 -0.60 -10.75 -33.51
CA LEU A 758 -0.02 -9.42 -33.42
C LEU A 758 -0.68 -8.46 -34.42
N HIS A 759 -1.12 -7.29 -33.95
CA HIS A 759 -1.72 -6.27 -34.81
C HIS A 759 -0.70 -5.24 -35.26
N CYS A 760 -0.40 -5.21 -36.56
CA CYS A 760 0.36 -4.11 -37.17
C CYS A 760 -0.54 -2.88 -37.36
N HIS A 761 -0.07 -1.69 -36.96
CA HIS A 761 -0.71 -0.44 -37.37
C HIS A 761 -0.46 -0.25 -38.88
N THR A 762 -1.43 -0.62 -39.72
CA THR A 762 -1.47 -0.12 -41.09
C THR A 762 -1.86 1.36 -41.03
N THR A 763 -0.87 2.26 -41.06
CA THR A 763 -1.11 3.66 -41.38
C THR A 763 -1.80 3.67 -42.75
N PRO A 764 -3.01 4.25 -42.91
CA PRO A 764 -3.60 4.42 -44.22
C PRO A 764 -2.63 5.27 -45.05
N VAL A 765 -2.00 4.67 -46.06
CA VAL A 765 -1.27 5.44 -47.07
C VAL A 765 -2.32 6.29 -47.77
N LEU A 766 -2.37 7.59 -47.47
CA LEU A 766 -3.13 8.53 -48.25
C LEU A 766 -2.60 8.45 -49.70
N PRO A 767 -3.46 8.26 -50.71
CA PRO A 767 -3.00 8.23 -52.09
C PRO A 767 -2.31 9.56 -52.41
N LEU A 768 -1.07 9.48 -52.91
CA LEU A 768 -0.33 10.62 -53.44
C LEU A 768 -1.18 11.30 -54.50
N SER A 769 -1.67 12.50 -54.19
CA SER A 769 -2.26 13.39 -55.18
C SER A 769 -1.16 13.83 -56.15
N ASN A 770 -1.21 13.32 -57.37
CA ASN A 770 -0.44 13.81 -58.50
C ASN A 770 -0.82 15.28 -58.75
N THR A 771 -0.03 16.22 -58.20
CA THR A 771 -0.09 17.62 -58.60
C THR A 771 0.93 17.84 -59.70
N THR A 772 0.45 17.79 -60.94
CA THR A 772 1.16 18.25 -62.13
C THR A 772 1.35 19.76 -62.02
N LEU A 773 2.58 20.21 -61.80
CA LEU A 773 2.97 21.62 -61.88
C LEU A 773 3.02 22.03 -63.37
N THR A 774 1.99 22.73 -63.84
CA THR A 774 2.09 23.57 -65.04
C THR A 774 2.77 24.88 -64.67
N GLN A 775 3.99 25.08 -65.17
CA GLN A 775 4.66 26.37 -65.22
C GLN A 775 3.97 27.28 -66.24
N SER A 776 3.64 28.51 -65.84
CA SER A 776 3.52 29.64 -66.76
C SER A 776 3.90 30.94 -66.05
N THR A 777 5.00 31.52 -66.56
CA THR A 777 5.52 32.90 -66.46
C THR A 777 5.84 33.46 -65.08
#